data_AF-A0A7K1LBN6-F1
#
_entry.id   AF-A0A7K1LBN6-F1
#
_cell.length_a   1.000
_cell.length_b   1.000
_cell.length_c   1.000
_cell.angle_alpha   90.00
_cell.angle_beta   90.00
_cell.angle_gamma   90.00
#
_symmetry.space_group_name_H-M   'P 1'
#
loop_
_entity.id
_entity.type
_entity.pdbx_description
1 polymer ?
#
loop_
_entity_poly.entity_id
_entity_poly.type
_entity_poly.pdbx_seq_one_letter_code
_entity_poly.pdbx_strand_id
1 'polypeptide(L)'
;MAEFRTLALEGEPSDRALARVAGVSPTTVGTWLRGGAFPQQIDPVITIVEAVRAHAHRTGRAGKATGLWDLQRWREAHFAEAQRRAGATGQAVQAAQAQAVVEAARPGTPLEQVTDPFAVEVHRPITVDGATTGLLPPYVRREHDERLDRVVARVLDGASAVTVLVAGSSAGKTRACWEALKPLRRAGGWRLWHPYDPTRPEAALQELDRVGPRTVVWLNETQDYLGGEAGERVAAKLRALLTDASRGPVLVLGTLWPEHHAALTGRPGSQVRQVLGGAVIGVPGTFTGIDLAALGQTASTDRRLAEAIEHAEDGHVTQYLAGGPELLERLATADPAAKAVMWAAMDARRLGHRNALPLPLLEQAAPAYLTDLQHDQLGEDWLEQALAYTSRPCKGARGPLTRIRPRPSRTAPSRRARDRHSNPDEDHGNVPVYRLADYLDQHARDTRADQIPPIGFWVAAAAHAHPGDQHTLGHAARARGLYRDAAQLHKNATTHGNPHAAAALVDHLHAVHPADHRPADYALAHLAFDDPGAVDRLLYRLREIGAQEQVAALADLIVAHAAIDDPDGVATFLDSLQRARVEEQVAALADRAAAHTALDDPGAVDRLLYRLREIGAQEQVAALADRVVAHAAIAGPGAVASLLDRLRLVGAQEQAVALADLIVAHAALDDPHEVAHLLRRLRWIGADEQVVALMGRDPAAHVALGDSDAVAHLLVGLWEIGAQEQVAALVARDPAAHVALENSAAITFMLSQLRTVGADGQVVALADRVLAHTAVDNPSAVASLLKGLWNVGAHGQIAALLARSPATHVALDDPIAIGFLLHMLQVVRADEQLVALADRAVAHTALDNPSAVPALLGRLWKAGAQGQAVALADRAAPRVAVNNPYSVADLLGQLWQIGAHEQMAALADRGLACTALHYPRSITDVLDRLRQISADGEVTVLVADRVAANLAVEDPDGVASVLGRLWKAGAQEQAVALADRAAPRVALDNPHHVADLLKRLQEIGAHKQAVALADRAAAHTALHDPIAVASLLGRFREIGAQGQIAALVAHDPAAHAAVDYPYGVDRLLEQLQEIGAHKQALALADRAAAHTALDNPHHVADLVERLREIGAQEQVAALADRVVAHAAIAGPGAVASLLDRLWLVGAREQAVALADRLPAVGMFAEFLQIADHRVRYRFGRTPDGRPAHRWGWENLE
;
A
#
# COMPACT_ATOMS: atom_id res chain seq x y z
N MET A 1 -17.66 -14.08 -83.35
CA MET A 1 -19.13 -13.86 -83.44
C MET A 1 -19.50 -12.39 -83.33
N ALA A 2 -19.11 -11.68 -82.25
CA ALA A 2 -19.41 -10.26 -82.05
C ALA A 2 -18.91 -9.36 -83.20
N GLU A 3 -17.67 -9.57 -83.64
CA GLU A 3 -17.08 -8.83 -84.76
C GLU A 3 -17.84 -9.01 -86.09
N PHE A 4 -18.29 -10.23 -86.39
CA PHE A 4 -19.14 -10.49 -87.56
C PHE A 4 -20.49 -9.77 -87.48
N ARG A 5 -21.12 -9.76 -86.30
CA ARG A 5 -22.39 -9.06 -86.10
C ARG A 5 -22.24 -7.55 -86.29
N THR A 6 -21.18 -6.96 -85.73
CA THR A 6 -20.94 -5.52 -85.84
C THR A 6 -20.56 -5.09 -87.26
N LEU A 7 -19.66 -5.82 -87.93
CA LEU A 7 -19.11 -5.41 -89.22
C LEU A 7 -19.94 -5.85 -90.43
N ALA A 8 -20.63 -7.00 -90.36
CA ALA A 8 -21.36 -7.56 -91.50
C ALA A 8 -22.89 -7.47 -91.36
N LEU A 9 -23.41 -7.38 -90.14
CA LEU A 9 -24.86 -7.30 -89.88
C LEU A 9 -25.28 -5.99 -89.22
N GLU A 10 -24.40 -4.97 -89.20
CA GLU A 10 -24.69 -3.63 -88.65
C GLU A 10 -25.19 -3.65 -87.19
N GLY A 11 -24.82 -4.68 -86.43
CA GLY A 11 -25.21 -4.86 -85.02
C GLY A 11 -26.50 -5.67 -84.80
N GLU A 12 -27.18 -6.14 -85.86
CA GLU A 12 -28.41 -6.93 -85.76
C GLU A 12 -28.15 -8.46 -85.86
N PRO A 13 -28.92 -9.32 -85.15
CA PRO A 13 -29.95 -8.99 -84.17
C PRO A 13 -29.38 -8.34 -82.90
N SER A 14 -30.06 -7.32 -82.37
CA SER A 14 -29.65 -6.65 -81.13
C SER A 14 -29.46 -7.61 -79.94
N ASP A 15 -28.65 -7.22 -78.95
CA ASP A 15 -28.43 -8.00 -77.71
C ASP A 15 -29.75 -8.37 -77.02
N ARG A 16 -30.76 -7.48 -77.09
CA ARG A 16 -32.09 -7.71 -76.51
C ARG A 16 -32.90 -8.76 -77.27
N ALA A 17 -32.72 -8.85 -78.59
CA ALA A 17 -33.35 -9.89 -79.41
C ALA A 17 -32.69 -11.25 -79.16
N LEU A 18 -31.36 -11.32 -79.13
CA LEU A 18 -30.61 -12.55 -78.84
C LEU A 18 -30.88 -13.07 -77.43
N ALA A 19 -30.93 -12.17 -76.45
CA ALA A 19 -31.30 -12.48 -75.07
C ALA A 19 -32.68 -13.14 -74.95
N ARG A 20 -33.68 -12.62 -75.68
CA ARG A 20 -35.04 -13.19 -75.68
C ARG A 20 -35.06 -14.61 -76.23
N VAL A 21 -34.30 -14.91 -77.29
CA VAL A 21 -34.28 -16.24 -77.91
C VAL A 21 -33.47 -17.23 -77.06
N ALA A 22 -32.40 -16.78 -76.43
CA ALA A 22 -31.53 -17.62 -75.60
C ALA A 22 -31.96 -17.73 -74.12
N GLY A 23 -33.05 -17.06 -73.72
CA GLY A 23 -33.58 -17.12 -72.35
C GLY A 23 -32.69 -16.47 -71.28
N VAL A 24 -31.82 -15.52 -71.66
CA VAL A 24 -30.87 -14.84 -70.75
C VAL A 24 -31.05 -13.33 -70.79
N SER A 25 -30.40 -12.57 -69.89
CA SER A 25 -30.51 -11.10 -69.91
C SER A 25 -29.70 -10.47 -71.07
N PRO A 26 -30.11 -9.30 -71.59
CA PRO A 26 -29.33 -8.56 -72.61
C PRO A 26 -27.92 -8.20 -72.15
N THR A 27 -27.75 -7.90 -70.87
CA THR A 27 -26.43 -7.64 -70.27
C THR A 27 -25.54 -8.89 -70.29
N THR A 28 -26.11 -10.08 -70.06
CA THR A 28 -25.39 -11.35 -70.11
C THR A 28 -24.88 -11.64 -71.52
N VAL A 29 -25.75 -11.49 -72.53
CA VAL A 29 -25.36 -11.66 -73.95
C VAL A 29 -24.25 -10.68 -74.34
N GLY A 30 -24.39 -9.40 -74.00
CA GLY A 30 -23.37 -8.40 -74.28
C GLY A 30 -22.03 -8.70 -73.59
N THR A 31 -22.06 -9.24 -72.37
CA THR A 31 -20.86 -9.60 -71.62
C THR A 31 -20.15 -10.82 -72.21
N TRP A 32 -20.90 -11.84 -72.65
CA TRP A 32 -20.34 -12.99 -73.37
C TRP A 32 -19.72 -12.60 -74.70
N LEU A 33 -20.40 -11.75 -75.48
CA LEU A 33 -19.91 -11.29 -76.79
C LEU A 33 -18.66 -10.42 -76.70
N ARG A 34 -18.49 -9.69 -75.59
CA ARG A 34 -17.29 -8.90 -75.28
C ARG A 34 -16.19 -9.69 -74.56
N GLY A 35 -16.40 -10.98 -74.29
CA GLY A 35 -15.44 -11.83 -73.58
C GLY A 35 -15.30 -11.52 -72.08
N GLY A 36 -16.19 -10.72 -71.50
CA GLY A 36 -16.14 -10.33 -70.08
C GLY A 36 -16.61 -11.41 -69.10
N ALA A 37 -17.27 -12.47 -69.58
CA ALA A 37 -17.69 -13.61 -68.77
C ALA A 37 -17.74 -14.88 -69.63
N PHE A 38 -17.38 -16.03 -69.04
CA PHE A 38 -17.49 -17.34 -69.69
C PHE A 38 -18.92 -17.90 -69.52
N PRO A 39 -19.60 -18.32 -70.60
CA PRO A 39 -20.91 -18.96 -70.51
C PRO A 39 -20.78 -20.34 -69.85
N GLN A 40 -21.47 -20.57 -68.73
CA GLN A 40 -21.41 -21.87 -68.04
C GLN A 40 -22.16 -22.98 -68.79
N GLN A 41 -23.19 -22.63 -69.57
CA GLN A 41 -23.96 -23.53 -70.40
C GLN A 41 -23.73 -23.20 -71.88
N ILE A 42 -23.55 -24.25 -72.69
CA ILE A 42 -23.33 -24.10 -74.13
C ILE A 42 -24.64 -23.84 -74.90
N ASP A 43 -25.77 -24.36 -74.41
CA ASP A 43 -27.04 -24.30 -75.15
C ASP A 43 -27.50 -22.85 -75.44
N PRO A 44 -27.47 -21.89 -74.49
CA PRO A 44 -27.78 -20.49 -74.79
C PRO A 44 -26.85 -19.88 -75.84
N VAL A 45 -25.58 -20.28 -75.88
CA VAL A 45 -24.59 -19.78 -76.86
C VAL A 45 -24.88 -20.33 -78.25
N ILE A 46 -25.24 -21.61 -78.35
CA ILE A 46 -25.68 -22.24 -79.61
C ILE A 46 -26.93 -21.55 -80.14
N THR A 47 -27.92 -21.29 -79.29
CA THR A 47 -29.14 -20.57 -79.66
C THR A 47 -28.83 -19.15 -80.18
N ILE A 48 -27.86 -18.45 -79.58
CA ILE A 48 -27.40 -17.14 -80.08
C ILE A 48 -26.75 -17.27 -81.47
N VAL A 49 -25.87 -18.25 -81.67
CA VAL A 49 -25.23 -18.51 -82.97
C VAL A 49 -26.26 -18.81 -84.05
N GLU A 50 -27.27 -19.62 -83.74
CA GLU A 50 -28.36 -19.96 -84.67
C GLU A 50 -29.24 -18.74 -84.98
N ALA A 51 -29.56 -17.90 -84.00
CA ALA A 51 -30.33 -16.68 -84.21
C ALA A 51 -29.58 -15.67 -85.11
N VAL A 52 -28.27 -15.52 -84.91
CA VAL A 52 -27.41 -14.69 -85.77
C VAL A 52 -27.30 -15.31 -87.19
N ARG A 53 -27.19 -16.64 -87.29
CA ARG A 53 -27.18 -17.36 -88.58
C ARG A 53 -28.47 -17.15 -89.36
N ALA A 54 -29.62 -17.30 -88.72
CA ALA A 54 -30.92 -17.09 -89.34
C ALA A 54 -31.10 -15.65 -89.83
N HIS A 55 -30.57 -14.66 -89.11
CA HIS A 55 -30.57 -13.26 -89.55
C HIS A 55 -29.62 -13.02 -90.74
N ALA A 56 -28.43 -13.61 -90.72
CA ALA A 56 -27.46 -13.52 -91.81
C ALA A 56 -27.96 -14.16 -93.12
N HIS A 57 -28.73 -15.26 -93.04
CA HIS A 57 -29.36 -15.86 -94.22
C HIS A 57 -30.49 -15.00 -94.78
N ARG A 58 -31.34 -14.41 -93.91
CA ARG A 58 -32.43 -13.50 -94.34
C ARG A 58 -31.94 -12.23 -95.03
N THR A 59 -30.76 -11.75 -94.69
CA THR A 59 -30.14 -10.54 -95.27
C THR A 59 -29.22 -10.84 -96.45
N GLY A 60 -29.07 -12.10 -96.87
CA GLY A 60 -28.18 -12.50 -97.96
C GLY A 60 -26.68 -12.41 -97.64
N ARG A 61 -26.31 -12.22 -96.36
CA ARG A 61 -24.94 -11.96 -95.91
C ARG A 61 -24.24 -13.18 -95.25
N ALA A 62 -24.87 -14.35 -95.28
CA ALA A 62 -24.36 -15.58 -94.64
C ALA A 62 -23.05 -16.14 -95.26
N GLY A 63 -22.77 -15.83 -96.53
CA GLY A 63 -21.65 -16.41 -97.29
C GLY A 63 -20.24 -16.04 -96.81
N LYS A 64 -20.10 -15.01 -95.97
CA LYS A 64 -18.79 -14.51 -95.49
C LYS A 64 -18.26 -15.19 -94.22
N ALA A 65 -19.00 -16.12 -93.61
CA ALA A 65 -18.70 -16.64 -92.27
C ALA A 65 -18.90 -18.17 -92.11
N THR A 66 -18.46 -18.97 -93.09
CA THR A 66 -18.68 -20.43 -93.11
C THR A 66 -18.24 -21.17 -91.84
N GLY A 67 -17.14 -20.74 -91.20
CA GLY A 67 -16.64 -21.36 -89.97
C GLY A 67 -17.39 -21.00 -88.67
N LEU A 68 -18.19 -19.92 -88.66
CA LEU A 68 -18.95 -19.48 -87.47
C LEU A 68 -20.26 -20.27 -87.28
N TRP A 69 -20.73 -20.92 -88.35
CA TRP A 69 -22.00 -21.66 -88.36
C TRP A 69 -21.86 -23.13 -87.94
N ASP A 70 -20.64 -23.59 -87.72
CA ASP A 70 -20.35 -24.93 -87.24
C ASP A 70 -20.63 -25.02 -85.73
N LEU A 71 -21.83 -25.50 -85.40
CA LEU A 71 -22.28 -25.65 -84.01
C LEU A 71 -21.43 -26.69 -83.25
N GLN A 72 -20.87 -27.68 -83.94
CA GLN A 72 -20.02 -28.69 -83.32
C GLN A 72 -18.71 -28.07 -82.86
N ARG A 73 -18.12 -27.21 -83.69
CA ARG A 73 -16.93 -26.44 -83.34
C ARG A 73 -17.15 -25.52 -82.13
N TRP A 74 -18.34 -24.93 -81.98
CA TRP A 74 -18.69 -24.15 -80.77
C TRP A 74 -18.80 -25.02 -79.52
N ARG A 75 -19.41 -26.21 -79.63
CA ARG A 75 -19.48 -27.17 -78.52
C ARG A 75 -18.11 -27.65 -78.08
N GLU A 76 -17.24 -27.99 -79.02
CA GLU A 76 -15.87 -28.42 -78.75
C GLU A 76 -15.03 -27.31 -78.10
N ALA A 77 -15.13 -26.07 -78.62
CA ALA A 77 -14.42 -24.94 -78.05
C ALA A 77 -14.90 -24.57 -76.64
N HIS A 78 -16.21 -24.63 -76.39
CA HIS A 78 -16.78 -24.42 -75.05
C HIS A 78 -16.31 -25.50 -74.07
N PHE A 79 -16.36 -26.77 -74.48
CA PHE A 79 -15.92 -27.89 -73.65
C PHE A 79 -14.42 -27.79 -73.31
N ALA A 80 -13.57 -27.48 -74.29
CA ALA A 80 -12.14 -27.30 -74.08
C ALA A 80 -11.81 -26.12 -73.14
N GLU A 81 -12.53 -25.00 -73.25
CA GLU A 81 -12.36 -23.84 -72.36
C GLU A 81 -12.90 -24.12 -70.94
N ALA A 82 -14.03 -24.83 -70.83
CA ALA A 82 -14.58 -25.27 -69.54
C ALA A 82 -13.62 -26.23 -68.80
N GLN A 83 -13.04 -27.21 -69.51
CA GLN A 83 -12.02 -28.10 -68.95
C GLN A 83 -10.77 -27.35 -68.48
N ARG A 84 -10.29 -26.37 -69.27
CA ARG A 84 -9.11 -25.56 -68.91
C ARG A 84 -9.34 -24.77 -67.62
N ARG A 85 -10.54 -24.21 -67.44
CA ARG A 85 -10.93 -23.45 -66.24
C ARG A 85 -11.18 -24.35 -65.03
N ALA A 86 -11.73 -25.54 -65.22
CA ALA A 86 -11.91 -26.53 -64.15
C ALA A 86 -10.57 -27.09 -63.63
N GLY A 87 -9.59 -27.31 -64.53
CA GLY A 87 -8.25 -27.80 -64.17
C GLY A 87 -7.43 -26.84 -63.32
N ALA A 88 -7.52 -25.53 -63.58
CA ALA A 88 -6.80 -24.50 -62.81
C ALA A 88 -7.31 -24.38 -61.36
N THR A 89 -8.62 -24.56 -61.14
CA THR A 89 -9.23 -24.50 -59.81
C THR A 89 -8.98 -25.77 -59.00
N GLY A 90 -8.93 -26.94 -59.64
CA GLY A 90 -8.63 -28.23 -58.99
C GLY A 90 -7.19 -28.34 -58.47
N GLN A 91 -6.21 -27.82 -59.21
CA GLN A 91 -4.81 -27.80 -58.78
C GLN A 91 -4.58 -26.86 -57.59
N ALA A 92 -5.25 -25.71 -57.54
CA ALA A 92 -5.16 -24.77 -56.42
C ALA A 92 -5.77 -25.34 -55.12
N VAL A 93 -6.90 -26.06 -55.23
CA VAL A 93 -7.55 -26.72 -54.07
C VAL A 93 -6.74 -27.91 -53.58
N GLN A 94 -6.17 -28.73 -54.47
CA GLN A 94 -5.28 -29.84 -54.09
C GLN A 94 -3.98 -29.35 -53.46
N ALA A 95 -3.40 -28.25 -53.96
CA ALA A 95 -2.23 -27.63 -53.35
C ALA A 95 -2.55 -27.08 -51.95
N ALA A 96 -3.70 -26.42 -51.77
CA ALA A 96 -4.16 -25.93 -50.47
C ALA A 96 -4.46 -27.08 -49.48
N GLN A 97 -5.07 -28.18 -49.94
CA GLN A 97 -5.31 -29.37 -49.11
C GLN A 97 -4.02 -30.10 -48.74
N ALA A 98 -3.07 -30.25 -49.67
CA ALA A 98 -1.76 -30.83 -49.39
C ALA A 98 -0.97 -29.97 -48.38
N GLN A 99 -1.02 -28.65 -48.52
CA GLN A 99 -0.38 -27.72 -47.58
C GLN A 99 -1.05 -27.75 -46.20
N ALA A 100 -2.38 -27.89 -46.13
CA ALA A 100 -3.11 -28.05 -44.86
C ALA A 100 -2.78 -29.36 -44.15
N VAL A 101 -2.61 -30.48 -44.87
CA VAL A 101 -2.18 -31.77 -44.29
C VAL A 101 -0.75 -31.71 -43.76
N VAL A 102 0.15 -31.03 -44.48
CA VAL A 102 1.54 -30.82 -44.03
C VAL A 102 1.61 -29.89 -42.81
N GLU A 103 0.78 -28.84 -42.73
CA GLU A 103 0.69 -27.97 -41.55
C GLU A 103 0.02 -28.62 -40.34
N ALA A 104 -0.98 -29.47 -40.55
CA ALA A 104 -1.60 -30.26 -39.48
C ALA A 104 -0.62 -31.31 -38.89
N ALA A 105 0.34 -31.79 -39.69
CA ALA A 105 1.35 -32.75 -39.27
C ALA A 105 2.56 -32.14 -38.56
N ARG A 106 2.63 -30.81 -38.35
CA ARG A 106 3.73 -30.18 -37.61
C ARG A 106 3.56 -30.35 -36.09
N PRO A 107 4.64 -30.62 -35.33
CA PRO A 107 4.57 -30.71 -33.88
C PRO A 107 4.08 -29.42 -33.20
N GLY A 108 3.39 -29.59 -32.07
CA GLY A 108 2.93 -28.50 -31.21
C GLY A 108 1.54 -27.96 -31.54
N THR A 109 1.08 -27.03 -30.70
CA THR A 109 -0.20 -26.33 -30.83
C THR A 109 0.07 -24.87 -31.17
N PRO A 110 -0.77 -24.18 -31.98
CA PRO A 110 -0.65 -22.74 -32.17
C PRO A 110 -0.56 -22.02 -30.82
N LEU A 111 0.47 -21.20 -30.64
CA LEU A 111 0.80 -20.57 -29.36
C LEU A 111 -0.33 -19.65 -28.83
N GLU A 112 -1.14 -19.11 -29.75
CA GLU A 112 -2.33 -18.31 -29.46
C GLU A 112 -3.45 -19.12 -28.77
N GLN A 113 -3.49 -20.44 -28.99
CA GLN A 113 -4.46 -21.35 -28.36
C GLN A 113 -4.01 -21.85 -26.99
N VAL A 114 -2.71 -21.70 -26.66
CA VAL A 114 -2.17 -22.09 -25.35
C VAL A 114 -2.34 -20.91 -24.39
N THR A 115 -3.53 -20.84 -23.79
CA THR A 115 -3.94 -19.79 -22.83
C THR A 115 -3.81 -20.23 -21.37
N ASP A 116 -3.92 -21.53 -21.09
CA ASP A 116 -3.75 -22.09 -19.75
C ASP A 116 -2.25 -22.32 -19.43
N PRO A 117 -1.67 -21.59 -18.46
CA PRO A 117 -0.27 -21.78 -18.07
C PRO A 117 -0.04 -23.12 -17.36
N PHE A 118 -1.06 -23.72 -16.74
CA PHE A 118 -0.92 -24.98 -16.01
C PHE A 118 -0.73 -26.18 -16.95
N ALA A 119 -1.24 -26.09 -18.18
CA ALA A 119 -1.05 -27.09 -19.23
C ALA A 119 0.42 -27.26 -19.67
N VAL A 120 1.28 -26.29 -19.33
CA VAL A 120 2.72 -26.32 -19.57
C VAL A 120 3.53 -26.32 -18.27
N GLU A 121 2.91 -26.85 -17.20
CA GLU A 121 3.54 -27.14 -15.91
C GLU A 121 4.02 -25.90 -15.13
N VAL A 122 3.43 -24.71 -15.37
CA VAL A 122 3.60 -23.58 -14.45
C VAL A 122 2.89 -23.91 -13.12
N HIS A 123 3.52 -23.62 -11.98
CA HIS A 123 2.91 -23.94 -10.68
C HIS A 123 1.72 -23.03 -10.34
N ARG A 124 0.70 -23.62 -9.70
CA ARG A 124 -0.42 -22.89 -9.11
C ARG A 124 0.08 -22.07 -7.90
N PRO A 125 -0.29 -20.78 -7.80
CA PRO A 125 -0.01 -19.96 -6.64
C PRO A 125 -0.98 -20.27 -5.49
N ILE A 126 -0.71 -19.72 -4.30
CA ILE A 126 -1.68 -19.65 -3.20
C ILE A 126 -2.99 -18.97 -3.63
N THR A 127 -4.07 -19.33 -2.95
CA THR A 127 -5.37 -18.67 -3.05
C THR A 127 -5.60 -17.81 -1.81
N VAL A 128 -6.13 -16.61 -2.01
CA VAL A 128 -6.51 -15.67 -0.94
C VAL A 128 -7.88 -15.08 -1.31
N ASP A 129 -8.80 -14.97 -0.34
CA ASP A 129 -10.13 -14.43 -0.56
C ASP A 129 -10.08 -12.96 -0.99
N GLY A 130 -10.92 -12.59 -1.95
CA GLY A 130 -10.94 -11.25 -2.56
C GLY A 130 -9.79 -10.96 -3.54
N ALA A 131 -8.99 -11.96 -3.92
CA ALA A 131 -7.98 -11.80 -4.97
C ALA A 131 -8.62 -11.56 -6.36
N THR A 132 -7.95 -10.78 -7.20
CA THR A 132 -8.34 -10.51 -8.59
C THR A 132 -8.47 -11.81 -9.40
N THR A 133 -9.42 -11.84 -10.35
CA THR A 133 -9.88 -13.02 -11.11
C THR A 133 -8.82 -13.68 -12.04
N GLY A 134 -7.55 -13.28 -11.98
CA GLY A 134 -6.47 -13.81 -12.83
C GLY A 134 -5.88 -15.15 -12.34
N LEU A 135 -5.69 -16.11 -13.26
CA LEU A 135 -5.13 -17.45 -12.98
C LEU A 135 -3.77 -17.43 -12.28
N LEU A 136 -2.94 -16.41 -12.55
CA LEU A 136 -1.62 -16.22 -11.95
C LEU A 136 -1.47 -14.79 -11.44
N PRO A 137 -0.72 -14.54 -10.36
CA PRO A 137 -0.43 -13.19 -9.90
C PRO A 137 0.36 -12.40 -10.96
N PRO A 138 0.27 -11.05 -10.95
CA PRO A 138 1.08 -10.19 -11.78
C PRO A 138 2.56 -10.58 -11.76
N TYR A 139 3.19 -10.61 -12.94
CA TYR A 139 4.59 -11.00 -13.05
C TYR A 139 5.50 -9.80 -12.74
N VAL A 140 6.38 -9.95 -11.76
CA VAL A 140 7.40 -8.96 -11.41
C VAL A 140 8.68 -9.29 -12.15
N ARG A 141 9.10 -8.37 -13.03
CA ARG A 141 10.32 -8.53 -13.83
C ARG A 141 11.56 -8.38 -12.95
N ARG A 142 12.56 -9.22 -13.20
CA ARG A 142 13.87 -9.27 -12.51
C ARG A 142 15.01 -9.30 -13.54
N GLU A 143 16.25 -9.19 -13.08
CA GLU A 143 17.46 -9.12 -13.93
C GLU A 143 17.55 -10.22 -15.01
N HIS A 144 17.24 -11.47 -14.64
CA HIS A 144 17.29 -12.61 -15.57
C HIS A 144 16.30 -12.48 -16.75
N ASP A 145 15.22 -11.71 -16.60
CA ASP A 145 14.25 -11.48 -17.66
C ASP A 145 14.82 -10.61 -18.79
N GLU A 146 15.74 -9.69 -18.50
CA GLU A 146 16.41 -8.90 -19.55
C GLU A 146 17.27 -9.78 -20.45
N ARG A 147 17.93 -10.78 -19.86
CA ARG A 147 18.74 -11.75 -20.62
C ARG A 147 17.83 -12.64 -21.46
N LEU A 148 16.67 -13.02 -20.93
CA LEU A 148 15.68 -13.81 -21.63
C LEU A 148 15.06 -13.02 -22.81
N ASP A 149 14.75 -11.74 -22.63
CA ASP A 149 14.26 -10.84 -23.68
C ASP A 149 15.24 -10.74 -24.85
N ARG A 150 16.56 -10.65 -24.57
CA ARG A 150 17.58 -10.64 -25.63
C ARG A 150 17.59 -11.94 -26.45
N VAL A 151 17.27 -13.08 -25.83
CA VAL A 151 17.12 -14.34 -26.57
C VAL A 151 15.88 -14.30 -27.46
N VAL A 152 14.73 -13.88 -26.91
CA VAL A 152 13.47 -13.79 -27.65
C VAL A 152 13.54 -12.78 -28.80
N ALA A 153 14.18 -11.64 -28.60
CA ALA A 153 14.38 -10.62 -29.63
C ALA A 153 15.18 -11.18 -30.82
N ARG A 154 16.30 -11.86 -30.57
CA ARG A 154 17.08 -12.52 -31.63
C ARG A 154 16.25 -13.54 -32.42
N VAL A 155 15.32 -14.22 -31.75
CA VAL A 155 14.42 -15.17 -32.41
C VAL A 155 13.39 -14.48 -33.29
N LEU A 156 12.83 -13.37 -32.82
CA LEU A 156 11.93 -12.53 -33.62
C LEU A 156 12.63 -11.92 -34.84
N ASP A 157 13.92 -11.62 -34.72
CA ASP A 157 14.77 -11.15 -35.83
C ASP A 157 15.16 -12.26 -36.82
N GLY A 158 14.71 -13.50 -36.59
CA GLY A 158 14.86 -14.62 -37.52
C GLY A 158 15.96 -15.64 -37.18
N ALA A 159 16.67 -15.49 -36.06
CA ALA A 159 17.68 -16.47 -35.63
C ALA A 159 17.06 -17.62 -34.81
N SER A 160 17.62 -18.82 -34.88
CA SER A 160 17.30 -19.89 -33.92
C SER A 160 18.13 -19.76 -32.66
N ALA A 161 17.53 -19.97 -31.49
CA ALA A 161 18.23 -19.85 -30.21
C ALA A 161 17.78 -20.90 -29.18
N VAL A 162 18.67 -21.19 -28.24
CA VAL A 162 18.41 -22.03 -27.06
C VAL A 162 18.71 -21.25 -25.80
N THR A 163 17.86 -21.39 -24.79
CA THR A 163 18.11 -20.87 -23.44
C THR A 163 17.51 -21.79 -22.38
N VAL A 164 18.23 -21.98 -21.28
CA VAL A 164 17.84 -22.85 -20.17
C VAL A 164 17.95 -22.09 -18.86
N LEU A 165 16.85 -21.98 -18.12
CA LEU A 165 16.82 -21.32 -16.82
C LEU A 165 17.24 -22.29 -15.71
N VAL A 166 18.25 -21.91 -14.91
CA VAL A 166 18.80 -22.76 -13.83
C VAL A 166 18.55 -22.11 -12.46
N ALA A 167 17.84 -22.82 -11.59
CA ALA A 167 17.59 -22.42 -10.20
C ALA A 167 16.98 -23.54 -9.37
N GLY A 168 16.99 -23.37 -8.04
CA GLY A 168 16.32 -24.26 -7.09
C GLY A 168 14.81 -24.38 -7.32
N SER A 169 14.16 -25.26 -6.55
CA SER A 169 12.72 -25.49 -6.63
C SER A 169 11.93 -24.18 -6.46
N SER A 170 10.90 -24.00 -7.29
CA SER A 170 9.98 -22.84 -7.29
C SER A 170 10.59 -21.44 -7.33
N ALA A 171 11.80 -21.25 -7.85
CA ALA A 171 12.38 -19.90 -8.06
C ALA A 171 11.72 -19.09 -9.21
N GLY A 172 10.63 -19.59 -9.80
CA GLY A 172 9.90 -18.93 -10.89
C GLY A 172 10.39 -19.25 -12.31
N LYS A 173 11.17 -20.33 -12.53
CA LYS A 173 11.73 -20.70 -13.85
C LYS A 173 10.66 -20.85 -14.93
N THR A 174 9.68 -21.73 -14.73
CA THR A 174 8.59 -21.98 -15.69
C THR A 174 7.74 -20.75 -15.92
N ARG A 175 7.50 -19.95 -14.86
CA ARG A 175 6.78 -18.68 -14.94
C ARG A 175 7.52 -17.67 -15.83
N ALA A 176 8.84 -17.52 -15.67
CA ALA A 176 9.65 -16.63 -16.51
C ALA A 176 9.63 -17.07 -17.99
N CYS A 177 9.76 -18.37 -18.25
CA CYS A 177 9.62 -18.92 -19.61
C CYS A 177 8.25 -18.62 -20.22
N TRP A 178 7.16 -18.76 -19.45
CA TRP A 178 5.79 -18.48 -19.91
C TRP A 178 5.60 -17.01 -20.29
N GLU A 179 6.15 -16.10 -19.49
CA GLU A 179 6.07 -14.65 -19.69
C GLU A 179 6.87 -14.21 -20.92
N ALA A 180 8.01 -14.85 -21.17
CA ALA A 180 8.83 -14.64 -22.36
C ALA A 180 8.15 -15.04 -23.68
N LEU A 181 7.04 -15.80 -23.65
CA LEU A 181 6.27 -16.11 -24.85
C LEU A 181 5.35 -14.97 -25.31
N LYS A 182 5.12 -13.93 -24.48
CA LYS A 182 4.21 -12.81 -24.81
C LYS A 182 4.58 -12.09 -26.12
N PRO A 183 5.85 -11.75 -26.41
CA PRO A 183 6.23 -11.15 -27.70
C PRO A 183 5.95 -12.08 -28.89
N LEU A 184 6.23 -13.38 -28.77
CA LEU A 184 5.98 -14.37 -29.82
C LEU A 184 4.47 -14.52 -30.11
N ARG A 185 3.63 -14.48 -29.07
CA ARG A 185 2.17 -14.44 -29.22
C ARG A 185 1.69 -13.23 -30.01
N ARG A 186 2.24 -12.05 -29.73
CA ARG A 186 1.88 -10.80 -30.45
C ARG A 186 2.34 -10.82 -31.91
N ALA A 187 3.47 -11.44 -32.21
CA ALA A 187 3.97 -11.59 -33.58
C ALA A 187 3.10 -12.53 -34.44
N GLY A 188 2.36 -13.44 -33.80
CA GLY A 188 1.46 -14.39 -34.46
C GLY A 188 2.18 -15.51 -35.23
N GLY A 189 1.47 -16.61 -35.46
CA GLY A 189 1.96 -17.72 -36.29
C GLY A 189 3.09 -18.55 -35.67
N TRP A 190 3.27 -18.47 -34.34
CA TRP A 190 4.16 -19.35 -33.58
C TRP A 190 3.42 -20.59 -33.06
N ARG A 191 4.14 -21.70 -32.90
CA ARG A 191 3.64 -22.95 -32.28
C ARG A 191 4.42 -23.25 -30.99
N LEU A 192 3.77 -23.87 -30.02
CA LEU A 192 4.40 -24.38 -28.80
C LEU A 192 4.33 -25.91 -28.79
N TRP A 193 5.49 -26.56 -28.71
CA TRP A 193 5.60 -28.01 -28.64
C TRP A 193 6.27 -28.40 -27.32
N HIS A 194 5.57 -29.18 -26.50
CA HIS A 194 6.02 -29.72 -25.23
C HIS A 194 6.00 -31.26 -25.31
N PRO A 195 7.14 -31.93 -25.56
CA PRO A 195 7.18 -33.39 -25.70
C PRO A 195 7.27 -34.10 -24.34
N TYR A 196 6.26 -34.86 -23.94
CA TYR A 196 6.27 -35.59 -22.65
C TYR A 196 5.73 -37.03 -22.71
N ASP A 197 5.06 -37.44 -23.79
CA ASP A 197 4.42 -38.76 -23.94
C ASP A 197 5.07 -39.57 -25.08
N PRO A 198 5.48 -40.85 -24.89
CA PRO A 198 5.33 -41.69 -23.68
C PRO A 198 6.35 -41.38 -22.58
N THR A 199 7.55 -40.94 -22.95
CA THR A 199 8.54 -40.37 -22.03
C THR A 199 9.17 -39.14 -22.67
N ARG A 200 9.59 -38.17 -21.85
CA ARG A 200 10.25 -36.92 -22.29
C ARG A 200 11.35 -37.12 -23.36
N PRO A 201 12.37 -38.00 -23.18
CA PRO A 201 13.42 -38.18 -24.18
C PRO A 201 12.96 -38.93 -25.44
N GLU A 202 12.06 -39.91 -25.32
CA GLU A 202 11.56 -40.67 -26.49
C GLU A 202 10.66 -39.80 -27.38
N ALA A 203 9.76 -39.04 -26.78
CA ALA A 203 8.91 -38.07 -27.47
C ALA A 203 9.75 -37.05 -28.24
N ALA A 204 10.82 -36.54 -27.60
CA ALA A 204 11.76 -35.64 -28.25
C ALA A 204 12.45 -36.30 -29.45
N LEU A 205 12.97 -37.52 -29.31
CA LEU A 205 13.67 -38.23 -30.39
C LEU A 205 12.80 -38.54 -31.61
N GLN A 206 11.50 -38.80 -31.41
CA GLN A 206 10.56 -39.16 -32.46
C GLN A 206 10.16 -37.97 -33.34
N GLU A 207 9.94 -36.79 -32.74
CA GLU A 207 9.34 -35.66 -33.47
C GLU A 207 10.30 -34.49 -33.71
N LEU A 208 11.50 -34.46 -33.10
CA LEU A 208 12.41 -33.32 -33.26
C LEU A 208 12.77 -33.03 -34.72
N ASP A 209 12.80 -34.03 -35.59
CA ASP A 209 13.10 -33.87 -37.02
C ASP A 209 11.94 -33.20 -37.80
N ARG A 210 10.73 -33.22 -37.24
CA ARG A 210 9.51 -32.64 -37.84
C ARG A 210 9.26 -31.19 -37.41
N VAL A 211 10.03 -30.68 -36.45
CA VAL A 211 9.92 -29.29 -35.97
C VAL A 211 10.25 -28.32 -37.11
N GLY A 212 9.33 -27.42 -37.44
CA GLY A 212 9.49 -26.41 -38.49
C GLY A 212 9.71 -24.99 -37.95
N PRO A 213 9.85 -23.99 -38.85
CA PRO A 213 10.00 -22.58 -38.48
C PRO A 213 8.89 -22.09 -37.56
N ARG A 214 9.20 -21.07 -36.75
CA ARG A 214 8.32 -20.43 -35.76
C ARG A 214 7.76 -21.41 -34.73
N THR A 215 8.60 -22.33 -34.25
CA THR A 215 8.25 -23.26 -33.17
C THR A 215 9.03 -22.94 -31.91
N VAL A 216 8.34 -22.95 -30.77
CA VAL A 216 8.91 -22.96 -29.43
C VAL A 216 8.95 -24.41 -28.96
N VAL A 217 10.15 -24.92 -28.70
CA VAL A 217 10.38 -26.23 -28.10
C VAL A 217 10.51 -26.04 -26.59
N TRP A 218 9.52 -26.52 -25.84
CA TRP A 218 9.42 -26.38 -24.39
C TRP A 218 9.97 -27.64 -23.70
N LEU A 219 11.14 -27.54 -23.07
CA LEU A 219 11.86 -28.62 -22.40
C LEU A 219 11.91 -28.37 -20.88
N ASN A 220 10.75 -28.34 -20.24
CA ASN A 220 10.66 -28.16 -18.78
C ASN A 220 11.31 -29.34 -18.05
N GLU A 221 12.11 -29.07 -17.02
CA GLU A 221 12.92 -30.10 -16.34
C GLU A 221 13.85 -30.82 -17.35
N THR A 222 14.68 -30.02 -18.03
CA THR A 222 15.63 -30.41 -19.09
C THR A 222 16.51 -31.61 -18.70
N GLN A 223 16.75 -31.85 -17.42
CA GLN A 223 17.47 -33.05 -16.94
C GLN A 223 16.80 -34.36 -17.37
N ASP A 224 15.48 -34.38 -17.52
CA ASP A 224 14.73 -35.58 -17.90
C ASP A 224 14.80 -35.84 -19.41
N TYR A 225 15.17 -34.82 -20.20
CA TYR A 225 15.40 -34.94 -21.64
C TYR A 225 16.84 -35.28 -21.97
N LEU A 226 17.79 -34.71 -21.23
CA LEU A 226 19.22 -34.75 -21.54
C LEU A 226 20.01 -35.74 -20.66
N GLY A 227 19.34 -36.51 -19.81
CA GLY A 227 19.96 -37.58 -19.03
C GLY A 227 20.34 -38.82 -19.84
N GLY A 228 21.45 -39.46 -19.47
CA GLY A 228 21.87 -40.76 -20.02
C GLY A 228 22.26 -40.73 -21.51
N GLU A 229 22.27 -41.89 -22.16
CA GLU A 229 22.62 -42.00 -23.60
C GLU A 229 21.55 -41.42 -24.53
N ALA A 230 20.27 -41.53 -24.14
CA ALA A 230 19.17 -40.93 -24.89
C ALA A 230 19.32 -39.40 -24.97
N GLY A 231 19.78 -38.78 -23.88
CA GLY A 231 20.04 -37.34 -23.81
C GLY A 231 21.10 -36.83 -24.78
N GLU A 232 22.18 -37.60 -25.01
CA GLU A 232 23.20 -37.24 -26.01
C GLU A 232 22.61 -37.22 -27.44
N ARG A 233 21.72 -38.16 -27.75
CA ARG A 233 21.02 -38.21 -29.05
C ARG A 233 20.03 -37.05 -29.21
N VAL A 234 19.29 -36.70 -28.14
CA VAL A 234 18.39 -35.53 -28.13
C VAL A 234 19.19 -34.25 -28.33
N ALA A 235 20.30 -34.07 -27.61
CA ALA A 235 21.18 -32.92 -27.75
C ALA A 235 21.75 -32.80 -29.18
N ALA A 236 22.17 -33.91 -29.80
CA ALA A 236 22.62 -33.91 -31.19
C ALA A 236 21.53 -33.41 -32.17
N LYS A 237 20.28 -33.86 -32.01
CA LYS A 237 19.15 -33.38 -32.82
C LYS A 237 18.82 -31.91 -32.58
N LEU A 238 18.87 -31.45 -31.33
CA LEU A 238 18.67 -30.04 -30.98
C LEU A 238 19.71 -29.15 -31.65
N ARG A 239 20.99 -29.57 -31.68
CA ARG A 239 22.04 -28.82 -32.39
C ARG A 239 21.76 -28.73 -33.89
N ALA A 240 21.41 -29.86 -34.51
CA ALA A 240 21.05 -29.88 -35.93
C ALA A 240 19.89 -28.92 -36.23
N LEU A 241 18.84 -28.93 -35.39
CA LEU A 241 17.69 -28.01 -35.49
C LEU A 241 18.10 -26.54 -35.36
N LEU A 242 18.98 -26.20 -34.41
CA LEU A 242 19.42 -24.82 -34.18
C LEU A 242 20.31 -24.28 -35.30
N THR A 243 21.04 -25.14 -36.02
CA THR A 243 21.94 -24.75 -37.13
C THR A 243 21.28 -24.74 -38.50
N ASP A 244 20.15 -25.41 -38.68
CA ASP A 244 19.47 -25.52 -39.97
C ASP A 244 18.60 -24.28 -40.26
N ALA A 245 19.11 -23.39 -41.11
CA ALA A 245 18.42 -22.16 -41.50
C ALA A 245 17.07 -22.41 -42.22
N SER A 246 16.88 -23.56 -42.87
CA SER A 246 15.60 -23.89 -43.54
C SER A 246 14.48 -24.20 -42.54
N ARG A 247 14.85 -24.50 -41.29
CA ARG A 247 13.94 -24.85 -40.19
C ARG A 247 13.81 -23.74 -39.15
N GLY A 248 14.60 -22.66 -39.27
CA GLY A 248 14.55 -21.49 -38.39
C GLY A 248 13.52 -20.42 -38.82
N PRO A 249 13.14 -19.50 -37.92
CA PRO A 249 13.60 -19.38 -36.53
C PRO A 249 12.89 -20.35 -35.58
N VAL A 250 13.63 -20.91 -34.62
CA VAL A 250 13.12 -21.78 -33.54
C VAL A 250 13.66 -21.31 -32.20
N LEU A 251 12.83 -21.38 -31.15
CA LEU A 251 13.24 -21.10 -29.78
C LEU A 251 13.17 -22.38 -28.94
N VAL A 252 14.31 -22.83 -28.43
CA VAL A 252 14.35 -23.91 -27.42
C VAL A 252 14.41 -23.27 -26.04
N LEU A 253 13.37 -23.49 -25.23
CA LEU A 253 13.27 -23.00 -23.86
C LEU A 253 13.29 -24.18 -22.89
N GLY A 254 14.21 -24.18 -21.94
CA GLY A 254 14.31 -25.21 -20.92
C GLY A 254 14.38 -24.66 -19.50
N THR A 255 14.12 -25.51 -18.52
CA THR A 255 14.37 -25.25 -17.09
C THR A 255 15.19 -26.40 -16.51
N LEU A 256 16.08 -26.13 -15.55
CA LEU A 256 17.02 -27.13 -15.04
C LEU A 256 17.38 -26.83 -13.58
N TRP A 257 17.68 -27.87 -12.79
CA TRP A 257 18.13 -27.68 -11.41
C TRP A 257 19.67 -27.61 -11.32
N PRO A 258 20.24 -26.83 -10.38
CA PRO A 258 21.69 -26.64 -10.27
C PRO A 258 22.48 -27.94 -10.11
N GLU A 259 21.99 -28.87 -9.29
CA GLU A 259 22.64 -30.18 -9.07
C GLU A 259 22.73 -31.03 -10.35
N HIS A 260 21.67 -31.05 -11.16
CA HIS A 260 21.64 -31.77 -12.43
C HIS A 260 22.48 -31.08 -13.50
N HIS A 261 22.55 -29.75 -13.51
CA HIS A 261 23.40 -29.01 -14.44
C HIS A 261 24.88 -29.42 -14.31
N ALA A 262 25.40 -29.55 -13.09
CA ALA A 262 26.77 -30.01 -12.86
C ALA A 262 27.00 -31.43 -13.40
N ALA A 263 26.05 -32.34 -13.17
CA ALA A 263 26.13 -33.72 -13.65
C ALA A 263 26.09 -33.82 -15.19
N LEU A 264 25.20 -33.05 -15.84
CA LEU A 264 25.01 -33.08 -17.30
C LEU A 264 26.16 -32.43 -18.08
N THR A 265 26.87 -31.47 -17.48
CA THR A 265 27.96 -30.74 -18.13
C THR A 265 29.35 -31.26 -17.78
N GLY A 266 29.45 -32.25 -16.88
CA GLY A 266 30.72 -32.80 -16.39
C GLY A 266 31.54 -33.58 -17.43
N ARG A 267 30.91 -34.14 -18.47
CA ARG A 267 31.61 -34.94 -19.50
C ARG A 267 32.24 -34.03 -20.58
N PRO A 268 33.58 -34.03 -20.78
CA PRO A 268 34.21 -33.26 -21.84
C PRO A 268 33.77 -33.73 -23.23
N GLY A 269 33.49 -32.79 -24.14
CA GLY A 269 33.14 -33.09 -25.54
C GLY A 269 31.72 -33.60 -25.78
N SER A 270 30.87 -33.76 -24.76
CA SER A 270 29.51 -34.27 -24.92
C SER A 270 28.59 -33.31 -25.70
N GLN A 271 27.59 -33.84 -26.40
CA GLN A 271 26.62 -33.06 -27.15
C GLN A 271 25.78 -32.20 -26.20
N VAL A 272 25.40 -32.75 -25.04
CA VAL A 272 24.65 -32.06 -23.99
C VAL A 272 25.41 -30.81 -23.50
N ARG A 273 26.72 -30.95 -23.23
CA ARG A 273 27.56 -29.80 -22.83
C ARG A 273 27.63 -28.73 -23.91
N GLN A 274 27.67 -29.12 -25.19
CA GLN A 274 27.71 -28.16 -26.30
C GLN A 274 26.39 -27.42 -26.50
N VAL A 275 25.24 -28.04 -26.22
CA VAL A 275 23.92 -27.36 -26.24
C VAL A 275 23.78 -26.41 -25.06
N LEU A 276 24.16 -26.83 -23.86
CA LEU A 276 24.03 -26.02 -22.64
C LEU A 276 25.10 -24.93 -22.52
N GLY A 277 26.25 -25.11 -23.17
CA GLY A 277 27.37 -24.17 -23.17
C GLY A 277 26.99 -22.80 -23.71
N GLY A 278 26.81 -21.82 -22.82
CA GLY A 278 26.41 -20.45 -23.15
C GLY A 278 24.90 -20.21 -23.23
N ALA A 279 24.07 -21.25 -23.05
CA ALA A 279 22.61 -21.17 -23.08
C ALA A 279 21.98 -20.97 -21.68
N VAL A 280 22.78 -21.08 -20.61
CA VAL A 280 22.25 -21.06 -19.24
C VAL A 280 22.08 -19.64 -18.68
N ILE A 281 20.91 -19.39 -18.10
CA ILE A 281 20.61 -18.18 -17.32
C ILE A 281 20.26 -18.62 -15.89
N GLY A 282 21.02 -18.15 -14.91
CA GLY A 282 20.72 -18.38 -13.50
C GLY A 282 19.51 -17.53 -13.07
N VAL A 283 18.58 -18.13 -12.33
CA VAL A 283 17.44 -17.40 -11.73
C VAL A 283 17.66 -17.30 -10.22
N PRO A 284 17.72 -16.08 -9.64
CA PRO A 284 17.83 -15.92 -8.20
C PRO A 284 16.64 -16.57 -7.46
N GLY A 285 16.95 -17.29 -6.38
CA GLY A 285 15.95 -17.95 -5.53
C GLY A 285 15.29 -17.02 -4.51
N THR A 286 15.80 -15.81 -4.33
CA THR A 286 15.32 -14.82 -3.37
C THR A 286 15.13 -13.47 -4.06
N PHE A 287 14.20 -12.67 -3.54
CA PHE A 287 14.02 -11.28 -3.93
C PHE A 287 14.90 -10.41 -3.02
N THR A 288 15.64 -9.46 -3.60
CA THR A 288 16.58 -8.59 -2.85
C THR A 288 16.50 -7.14 -3.34
N GLY A 289 16.66 -6.18 -2.42
CA GLY A 289 16.84 -4.76 -2.75
C GLY A 289 15.76 -4.20 -3.68
N ILE A 290 16.16 -3.83 -4.90
CA ILE A 290 15.29 -3.23 -5.93
C ILE A 290 14.13 -4.16 -6.31
N ASP A 291 14.34 -5.48 -6.32
CA ASP A 291 13.29 -6.45 -6.66
C ASP A 291 12.14 -6.43 -5.64
N LEU A 292 12.46 -6.24 -4.35
CA LEU A 292 11.44 -6.13 -3.29
C LEU A 292 10.64 -4.82 -3.40
N ALA A 293 11.29 -3.72 -3.81
CA ALA A 293 10.60 -2.45 -4.02
C ALA A 293 9.61 -2.54 -5.21
N ALA A 294 10.03 -3.14 -6.33
CA ALA A 294 9.17 -3.37 -7.49
C ALA A 294 8.02 -4.34 -7.18
N LEU A 295 8.31 -5.38 -6.39
CA LEU A 295 7.31 -6.32 -5.89
C LEU A 295 6.30 -5.64 -4.97
N GLY A 296 6.74 -4.74 -4.07
CA GLY A 296 5.87 -3.98 -3.17
C GLY A 296 4.89 -3.06 -3.91
N GLN A 297 5.31 -2.39 -4.98
CA GLN A 297 4.41 -1.59 -5.82
C GLN A 297 3.32 -2.45 -6.45
N THR A 298 3.69 -3.64 -6.94
CA THR A 298 2.75 -4.55 -7.61
C THR A 298 1.78 -5.20 -6.62
N ALA A 299 2.25 -5.51 -5.41
CA ALA A 299 1.44 -6.12 -4.35
C ALA A 299 0.27 -5.26 -3.87
N SER A 300 0.31 -3.94 -4.08
CA SER A 300 -0.83 -3.06 -3.83
C SER A 300 -2.09 -3.41 -4.65
N THR A 301 -1.93 -4.21 -5.72
CA THR A 301 -3.00 -4.59 -6.66
C THR A 301 -3.38 -6.07 -6.67
N ASP A 302 -2.58 -6.95 -6.03
CA ASP A 302 -2.86 -8.39 -5.92
C ASP A 302 -2.52 -8.89 -4.52
N ARG A 303 -3.57 -9.35 -3.80
CA ARG A 303 -3.49 -9.78 -2.42
C ARG A 303 -2.59 -11.01 -2.21
N ARG A 304 -2.43 -11.88 -3.21
CA ARG A 304 -1.52 -13.04 -3.13
C ARG A 304 -0.06 -12.60 -3.05
N LEU A 305 0.30 -11.51 -3.74
CA LEU A 305 1.66 -10.96 -3.68
C LEU A 305 1.90 -10.25 -2.36
N ALA A 306 0.92 -9.47 -1.87
CA ALA A 306 1.01 -8.83 -0.55
C ALA A 306 1.25 -9.87 0.55
N GLU A 307 0.43 -10.93 0.55
CA GLU A 307 0.54 -12.09 1.44
C GLU A 307 1.94 -12.71 1.42
N ALA A 308 2.47 -12.97 0.22
CA ALA A 308 3.77 -13.59 0.07
C ALA A 308 4.94 -12.68 0.49
N ILE A 309 4.82 -11.35 0.37
CA ILE A 309 5.85 -10.42 0.86
C ILE A 309 5.89 -10.40 2.38
N GLU A 310 4.72 -10.41 3.01
CA GLU A 310 4.59 -10.33 4.46
C GLU A 310 5.11 -11.59 5.16
N HIS A 311 4.88 -12.77 4.55
CA HIS A 311 5.12 -14.05 5.21
C HIS A 311 6.25 -14.91 4.61
N ALA A 312 6.85 -14.53 3.48
CA ALA A 312 7.97 -15.30 2.94
C ALA A 312 9.26 -15.09 3.76
N GLU A 313 9.84 -16.20 4.22
CA GLU A 313 11.14 -16.20 4.90
C GLU A 313 12.27 -15.79 3.93
N ASP A 314 13.18 -14.93 4.39
CA ASP A 314 14.44 -14.57 3.71
C ASP A 314 14.29 -14.17 2.22
N GLY A 315 13.14 -13.60 1.85
CA GLY A 315 12.85 -13.17 0.47
C GLY A 315 12.47 -14.30 -0.49
N HIS A 316 12.11 -15.49 -0.02
CA HIS A 316 11.67 -16.65 -0.82
C HIS A 316 10.19 -16.57 -1.26
N VAL A 317 9.81 -15.44 -1.87
CA VAL A 317 8.41 -15.11 -2.24
C VAL A 317 7.81 -16.13 -3.20
N THR A 318 8.54 -16.51 -4.25
CA THR A 318 8.02 -17.46 -5.26
C THR A 318 7.81 -18.87 -4.70
N GLN A 319 8.63 -19.27 -3.73
CA GLN A 319 8.53 -20.55 -3.03
C GLN A 319 7.33 -20.55 -2.09
N TYR A 320 7.06 -19.44 -1.40
CA TYR A 320 5.85 -19.28 -0.60
C TYR A 320 4.60 -19.42 -1.48
N LEU A 321 4.54 -18.66 -2.59
CA LEU A 321 3.44 -18.70 -3.55
C LEU A 321 3.18 -20.11 -4.09
N ALA A 322 4.22 -20.86 -4.47
CA ALA A 322 4.07 -22.19 -5.06
C ALA A 322 3.92 -23.33 -4.03
N GLY A 323 4.43 -23.11 -2.81
CA GLY A 323 4.51 -24.10 -1.74
C GLY A 323 3.21 -24.22 -0.94
N GLY A 324 2.45 -23.14 -0.78
CA GLY A 324 1.19 -23.14 -0.02
C GLY A 324 0.17 -24.21 -0.49
N PRO A 325 -0.13 -24.34 -1.79
CA PRO A 325 -1.03 -25.41 -2.27
C PRO A 325 -0.53 -26.82 -1.96
N GLU A 326 0.79 -27.07 -1.98
CA GLU A 326 1.35 -28.38 -1.62
C GLU A 326 1.25 -28.63 -0.10
N LEU A 327 1.44 -27.60 0.73
CA LEU A 327 1.21 -27.71 2.18
C LEU A 327 -0.22 -28.15 2.49
N LEU A 328 -1.22 -27.57 1.81
CA LEU A 328 -2.63 -27.95 1.97
C LEU A 328 -2.92 -29.36 1.43
N GLU A 329 -2.35 -29.71 0.28
CA GLU A 329 -2.47 -31.06 -0.28
C GLU A 329 -1.90 -32.11 0.69
N ARG A 330 -0.75 -31.83 1.31
CA ARG A 330 -0.15 -32.71 2.32
C ARG A 330 -0.96 -32.79 3.59
N LEU A 331 -1.57 -31.70 4.05
CA LEU A 331 -2.51 -31.72 5.17
C LEU A 331 -3.75 -32.57 4.86
N ALA A 332 -4.27 -32.47 3.64
CA ALA A 332 -5.45 -33.21 3.20
C ALA A 332 -5.20 -34.71 3.06
N THR A 333 -4.03 -35.09 2.53
CA THR A 333 -3.64 -36.48 2.19
C THR A 333 -2.84 -37.20 3.28
N ALA A 334 -2.45 -36.50 4.36
CA ALA A 334 -1.74 -37.10 5.48
C ALA A 334 -2.52 -38.26 6.12
N ASP A 335 -1.79 -39.25 6.63
CA ASP A 335 -2.35 -40.23 7.54
C ASP A 335 -2.90 -39.56 8.82
N PRO A 336 -3.78 -40.24 9.58
CA PRO A 336 -4.40 -39.65 10.76
C PRO A 336 -3.41 -39.11 11.80
N ALA A 337 -2.29 -39.79 12.02
CA ALA A 337 -1.30 -39.43 13.04
C ALA A 337 -0.55 -38.14 12.65
N ALA A 338 -0.04 -38.07 11.42
CA ALA A 338 0.59 -36.88 10.89
C ALA A 338 -0.38 -35.69 10.84
N LYS A 339 -1.64 -35.94 10.50
CA LYS A 339 -2.70 -34.92 10.49
C LYS A 339 -3.00 -34.37 11.89
N ALA A 340 -3.08 -35.25 12.89
CA ALA A 340 -3.26 -34.89 14.29
C ALA A 340 -2.13 -34.00 14.83
N VAL A 341 -0.87 -34.33 14.51
CA VAL A 341 0.30 -33.48 14.88
C VAL A 341 0.21 -32.10 14.23
N MET A 342 -0.17 -32.02 12.96
CA MET A 342 -0.36 -30.74 12.27
C MET A 342 -1.50 -29.93 12.89
N TRP A 343 -2.64 -30.54 13.21
CA TRP A 343 -3.76 -29.85 13.87
C TRP A 343 -3.43 -29.35 15.27
N ALA A 344 -2.71 -30.13 16.07
CA ALA A 344 -2.24 -29.69 17.38
C ALA A 344 -1.30 -28.47 17.26
N ALA A 345 -0.38 -28.49 16.30
CA ALA A 345 0.51 -27.36 16.03
C ALA A 345 -0.25 -26.11 15.53
N MET A 346 -1.21 -26.30 14.61
CA MET A 346 -2.10 -25.24 14.10
C MET A 346 -2.92 -24.60 15.23
N ASP A 347 -3.51 -25.41 16.11
CA ASP A 347 -4.30 -24.93 17.25
C ASP A 347 -3.42 -24.20 18.29
N ALA A 348 -2.21 -24.71 18.58
CA ALA A 348 -1.26 -23.99 19.44
C ALA A 348 -0.92 -22.60 18.88
N ARG A 349 -0.62 -22.52 17.58
CA ARG A 349 -0.24 -21.27 16.91
C ARG A 349 -1.37 -20.26 16.86
N ARG A 350 -2.57 -20.65 16.40
CA ARG A 350 -3.70 -19.72 16.30
C ARG A 350 -4.19 -19.23 17.66
N LEU A 351 -3.92 -19.97 18.74
CA LEU A 351 -4.29 -19.61 20.11
C LEU A 351 -3.20 -18.83 20.85
N GLY A 352 -2.11 -18.47 20.15
CA GLY A 352 -1.11 -17.53 20.64
C GLY A 352 0.14 -18.16 21.26
N HIS A 353 0.35 -19.48 21.13
CA HIS A 353 1.66 -20.07 21.41
C HIS A 353 2.68 -19.60 20.36
N ARG A 354 3.92 -19.31 20.76
CA ARG A 354 5.02 -18.94 19.84
C ARG A 354 5.32 -20.03 18.81
N ASN A 355 5.96 -19.68 17.70
CA ASN A 355 6.33 -20.63 16.63
C ASN A 355 7.62 -21.40 16.94
N ALA A 356 7.72 -21.88 18.19
CA ALA A 356 8.72 -22.79 18.72
C ALA A 356 7.98 -23.76 19.66
N LEU A 357 7.29 -24.72 19.05
CA LEU A 357 6.39 -25.68 19.68
C LEU A 357 7.21 -26.81 20.32
N PRO A 358 7.16 -27.00 21.65
CA PRO A 358 7.87 -28.10 22.32
C PRO A 358 7.36 -29.47 21.84
N LEU A 359 8.26 -30.42 21.62
CA LEU A 359 7.87 -31.79 21.24
C LEU A 359 6.90 -32.44 22.23
N PRO A 360 7.08 -32.36 23.56
CA PRO A 360 6.15 -32.94 24.53
C PRO A 360 4.72 -32.38 24.42
N LEU A 361 4.58 -31.09 24.05
CA LEU A 361 3.28 -30.48 23.80
C LEU A 361 2.58 -31.16 22.62
N LEU A 362 3.30 -31.37 21.51
CA LEU A 362 2.74 -32.01 20.32
C LEU A 362 2.44 -33.49 20.55
N GLU A 363 3.34 -34.20 21.23
CA GLU A 363 3.21 -35.61 21.58
C GLU A 363 1.98 -35.88 22.44
N GLN A 364 1.75 -35.08 23.48
CA GLN A 364 0.59 -35.26 24.36
C GLN A 364 -0.72 -34.73 23.74
N ALA A 365 -0.66 -33.66 22.93
CA ALA A 365 -1.87 -33.07 22.33
C ALA A 365 -2.41 -33.87 21.14
N ALA A 366 -1.54 -34.40 20.27
CA ALA A 366 -1.95 -35.01 19.01
C ALA A 366 -2.95 -36.18 19.16
N PRO A 367 -2.77 -37.14 20.10
CA PRO A 367 -3.72 -38.24 20.27
C PRO A 367 -5.17 -37.79 20.52
N ALA A 368 -5.39 -36.61 21.11
CA ALA A 368 -6.71 -36.08 21.37
C ALA A 368 -7.50 -35.67 20.10
N TYR A 369 -6.84 -35.62 18.95
CA TYR A 369 -7.46 -35.36 17.65
C TYR A 369 -7.82 -36.63 16.86
N LEU A 370 -7.43 -37.81 17.39
CA LEU A 370 -7.72 -39.10 16.77
C LEU A 370 -9.02 -39.66 17.32
N THR A 371 -9.71 -40.47 16.51
CA THR A 371 -10.79 -41.33 17.02
C THR A 371 -10.20 -42.51 17.79
N ASP A 372 -10.97 -43.13 18.68
CA ASP A 372 -10.53 -44.30 19.46
C ASP A 372 -9.94 -45.41 18.55
N LEU A 373 -10.58 -45.68 17.41
CA LEU A 373 -10.10 -46.66 16.43
C LEU A 373 -8.75 -46.28 15.81
N GLN A 374 -8.54 -44.99 15.51
CA GLN A 374 -7.28 -44.51 14.95
C GLN A 374 -6.17 -44.55 15.99
N HIS A 375 -6.50 -44.25 17.25
CA HIS A 375 -5.57 -44.32 18.37
C HIS A 375 -5.10 -45.75 18.63
N ASP A 376 -6.02 -46.72 18.65
CA ASP A 376 -5.71 -48.15 18.85
C ASP A 376 -4.83 -48.74 17.71
N GLN A 377 -4.76 -48.07 16.56
CA GLN A 377 -3.98 -48.48 15.39
C GLN A 377 -2.60 -47.83 15.30
N LEU A 378 -2.23 -46.94 16.23
CA LEU A 378 -0.91 -46.30 16.23
C LEU A 378 0.19 -47.34 16.52
N GLY A 379 1.20 -47.40 15.66
CA GLY A 379 2.44 -48.15 15.93
C GLY A 379 3.30 -47.46 16.98
N GLU A 380 4.29 -48.16 17.56
CA GLU A 380 5.17 -47.57 18.60
C GLU A 380 5.98 -46.36 18.10
N ASP A 381 6.29 -46.31 16.80
CA ASP A 381 7.09 -45.26 16.13
C ASP A 381 6.24 -44.20 15.40
N TRP A 382 4.94 -44.11 15.72
CA TRP A 382 3.98 -43.24 15.02
C TRP A 382 4.43 -41.77 14.99
N LEU A 383 5.00 -41.27 16.09
CA LEU A 383 5.39 -39.86 16.22
C LEU A 383 6.60 -39.54 15.33
N GLU A 384 7.57 -40.46 15.26
CA GLU A 384 8.75 -40.30 14.42
C GLU A 384 8.38 -40.34 12.94
N GLN A 385 7.47 -41.23 12.55
CA GLN A 385 6.93 -41.28 11.19
C GLN A 385 6.16 -40.00 10.83
N ALA A 386 5.30 -39.52 11.73
CA ALA A 386 4.55 -38.28 11.55
C ALA A 386 5.46 -37.05 11.40
N LEU A 387 6.50 -36.94 12.23
CA LEU A 387 7.48 -35.85 12.16
C LEU A 387 8.38 -35.97 10.92
N ALA A 388 8.73 -37.18 10.49
CA ALA A 388 9.46 -37.42 9.25
C ALA A 388 8.63 -37.05 8.01
N TYR A 389 7.32 -37.29 8.03
CA TYR A 389 6.40 -36.87 6.96
C TYR A 389 6.25 -35.35 6.92
N THR A 390 5.95 -34.72 8.05
CA THR A 390 5.67 -33.28 8.15
C THR A 390 6.91 -32.39 7.95
N SER A 391 8.12 -32.93 8.10
CA SER A 391 9.37 -32.17 7.91
C SER A 391 9.86 -32.11 6.46
N ARG A 392 9.27 -32.88 5.53
CA ARG A 392 9.66 -32.88 4.11
C ARG A 392 9.43 -31.48 3.49
N PRO A 393 10.37 -30.88 2.75
CA PRO A 393 10.17 -29.57 2.10
C PRO A 393 9.01 -29.57 1.09
N CYS A 394 8.31 -28.44 0.92
CA CYS A 394 7.20 -28.25 -0.04
C CYS A 394 7.60 -27.26 -1.14
N LYS A 395 7.86 -27.74 -2.35
CA LYS A 395 8.41 -27.00 -3.50
C LYS A 395 9.49 -25.95 -3.18
N GLY A 396 10.41 -26.22 -2.26
CA GLY A 396 11.49 -25.31 -1.88
C GLY A 396 11.18 -24.40 -0.68
N ALA A 397 9.95 -24.44 -0.17
CA ALA A 397 9.60 -23.95 1.16
C ALA A 397 9.76 -25.06 2.21
N ARG A 398 9.65 -24.70 3.49
CA ARG A 398 9.63 -25.66 4.60
C ARG A 398 8.44 -26.61 4.49
N GLY A 399 8.58 -27.80 5.09
CA GLY A 399 7.46 -28.71 5.29
C GLY A 399 6.44 -28.17 6.29
N PRO A 400 5.26 -28.82 6.42
CA PRO A 400 4.23 -28.44 7.38
C PRO A 400 4.74 -28.15 8.79
N LEU A 401 5.62 -29.02 9.31
CA LEU A 401 6.21 -28.88 10.64
C LEU A 401 7.69 -29.27 10.61
N THR A 402 8.57 -28.33 10.96
CA THR A 402 10.03 -28.55 10.87
C THR A 402 10.73 -28.29 12.19
N ARG A 403 11.72 -29.12 12.54
CA ARG A 403 12.52 -28.95 13.75
C ARG A 403 13.36 -27.68 13.66
N ILE A 404 13.31 -26.84 14.69
CA ILE A 404 14.20 -25.66 14.81
C ILE A 404 15.57 -26.17 15.26
N ARG A 405 16.62 -25.78 14.54
CA ARG A 405 18.01 -26.08 14.89
C ARG A 405 18.66 -24.80 15.41
N PRO A 406 19.11 -24.73 16.68
CA PRO A 406 19.80 -23.56 17.19
C PRO A 406 21.08 -23.31 16.39
N ARG A 407 21.31 -22.05 16.02
CA ARG A 407 22.55 -21.66 15.34
C ARG A 407 23.67 -21.66 16.39
N PRO A 408 24.79 -22.38 16.18
CA PRO A 408 25.94 -22.26 17.07
C PRO A 408 26.43 -20.81 17.02
N SER A 409 26.43 -20.14 18.18
CA SER A 409 26.84 -18.75 18.34
C SER A 409 28.24 -18.55 17.76
N ARG A 410 28.36 -17.75 16.70
CA ARG A 410 29.64 -17.48 16.05
C ARG A 410 30.31 -16.31 16.79
N THR A 411 31.39 -16.59 17.55
CA THR A 411 32.41 -15.68 18.15
C THR A 411 31.92 -14.73 19.28
N ALA A 412 32.62 -14.39 20.39
CA ALA A 412 33.95 -14.59 20.99
C ALA A 412 33.85 -14.16 22.50
N PRO A 413 34.82 -14.45 23.40
CA PRO A 413 34.72 -14.05 24.81
C PRO A 413 34.98 -12.55 24.99
N SER A 414 33.92 -11.75 24.95
CA SER A 414 33.94 -10.34 25.33
C SER A 414 33.88 -10.21 26.86
N ARG A 415 34.99 -9.77 27.45
CA ARG A 415 35.02 -9.26 28.83
C ARG A 415 34.23 -7.94 28.88
N ARG A 416 32.93 -8.04 29.18
CA ARG A 416 32.11 -7.02 29.86
C ARG A 416 30.72 -7.62 30.08
N ALA A 417 30.64 -8.54 31.06
CA ALA A 417 29.37 -9.02 31.61
C ALA A 417 29.13 -8.29 32.93
N ARG A 418 28.56 -7.10 32.83
CA ARG A 418 27.77 -6.43 33.87
C ARG A 418 26.66 -5.69 33.13
N ASP A 419 25.72 -6.48 32.64
CA ASP A 419 24.33 -6.11 32.42
C ASP A 419 23.57 -7.43 32.41
N ARG A 420 22.85 -7.69 33.51
CA ARG A 420 21.96 -8.83 33.64
C ARG A 420 20.70 -8.50 32.85
N HIS A 421 20.73 -8.75 31.54
CA HIS A 421 19.52 -9.02 30.78
C HIS A 421 19.54 -10.51 30.48
N SER A 422 18.54 -11.20 31.01
CA SER A 422 18.26 -12.61 30.83
C SER A 422 18.26 -12.96 29.34
N ASN A 423 19.18 -13.82 28.94
CA ASN A 423 19.24 -14.38 27.61
C ASN A 423 18.04 -15.35 27.46
N PRO A 424 17.08 -15.13 26.54
CA PRO A 424 15.88 -15.97 26.43
C PRO A 424 16.15 -17.41 25.96
N ASP A 425 17.38 -17.70 25.52
CA ASP A 425 17.79 -18.99 24.94
C ASP A 425 18.33 -20.00 25.97
N GLU A 426 18.50 -19.62 27.25
CA GLU A 426 19.11 -20.52 28.26
C GLU A 426 18.11 -21.36 29.08
N ASP A 427 16.79 -21.17 28.94
CA ASP A 427 15.80 -21.75 29.86
C ASP A 427 15.10 -23.03 29.35
N HIS A 428 15.64 -23.67 28.30
CA HIS A 428 15.24 -25.02 27.92
C HIS A 428 16.39 -26.00 28.12
N GLY A 429 16.23 -26.85 29.14
CA GLY A 429 16.94 -28.12 29.19
C GLY A 429 16.59 -28.97 27.97
N ASN A 430 17.39 -28.91 26.90
CA ASN A 430 17.53 -29.94 25.85
C ASN A 430 16.26 -30.46 25.13
N VAL A 431 15.08 -29.83 25.23
CA VAL A 431 13.83 -30.29 24.59
C VAL A 431 13.77 -29.86 23.10
N PRO A 432 13.53 -30.78 22.15
CA PRO A 432 13.34 -30.42 20.74
C PRO A 432 12.11 -29.52 20.53
N VAL A 433 12.28 -28.44 19.76
CA VAL A 433 11.20 -27.51 19.37
C VAL A 433 10.97 -27.51 17.85
N TYR A 434 9.72 -27.30 17.45
CA TYR A 434 9.25 -27.37 16.07
C TYR A 434 8.57 -26.07 15.63
N ARG A 435 8.63 -25.78 14.34
CA ARG A 435 8.04 -24.62 13.69
C ARG A 435 6.97 -25.08 12.69
N LEU A 436 5.77 -24.54 12.81
CA LEU A 436 4.69 -24.69 11.84
C LEU A 436 4.96 -23.73 10.65
N ALA A 437 4.69 -24.18 9.43
CA ALA A 437 4.74 -23.32 8.25
C ALA A 437 3.72 -22.18 8.34
N ASP A 438 4.13 -20.95 8.06
CA ASP A 438 3.30 -19.76 8.28
C ASP A 438 1.98 -19.78 7.48
N TYR A 439 1.99 -20.32 6.26
CA TYR A 439 0.77 -20.50 5.46
C TYR A 439 -0.24 -21.44 6.14
N LEU A 440 0.22 -22.45 6.89
CA LEU A 440 -0.67 -23.32 7.67
C LEU A 440 -1.18 -22.63 8.95
N ASP A 441 -0.41 -21.75 9.58
CA ASP A 441 -0.89 -20.90 10.69
C ASP A 441 -2.03 -19.99 10.19
N GLN A 442 -1.83 -19.31 9.07
CA GLN A 442 -2.88 -18.50 8.45
C GLN A 442 -4.11 -19.33 8.10
N HIS A 443 -3.92 -20.43 7.37
CA HIS A 443 -5.02 -21.32 7.01
C HIS A 443 -5.78 -21.84 8.24
N ALA A 444 -5.07 -22.11 9.34
CA ALA A 444 -5.68 -22.53 10.61
C ALA A 444 -6.54 -21.43 11.24
N ARG A 445 -6.07 -20.18 11.20
CA ARG A 445 -6.82 -19.05 11.76
C ARG A 445 -8.15 -18.87 11.05
N ASP A 446 -8.22 -19.16 9.75
CA ASP A 446 -9.45 -19.03 8.99
C ASP A 446 -10.34 -20.29 9.11
N THR A 447 -9.78 -21.47 8.82
CA THR A 447 -10.57 -22.71 8.72
C THR A 447 -10.88 -23.40 10.05
N ARG A 448 -10.20 -23.00 11.12
CA ARG A 448 -10.38 -23.57 12.47
C ARG A 448 -10.79 -22.51 13.49
N ALA A 449 -11.14 -21.29 13.07
CA ALA A 449 -11.62 -20.22 13.95
C ALA A 449 -12.81 -20.66 14.81
N ASP A 450 -13.74 -21.39 14.19
CA ASP A 450 -15.00 -21.87 14.78
C ASP A 450 -14.86 -23.23 15.49
N GLN A 451 -13.63 -23.73 15.65
CA GLN A 451 -13.36 -24.98 16.35
C GLN A 451 -12.68 -24.71 17.70
N ILE A 452 -13.19 -25.37 18.74
CA ILE A 452 -12.53 -25.43 20.05
C ILE A 452 -11.64 -26.69 20.07
N PRO A 453 -10.34 -26.58 20.39
CA PRO A 453 -9.49 -27.77 20.50
C PRO A 453 -10.02 -28.77 21.53
N PRO A 454 -9.76 -30.08 21.35
CA PRO A 454 -10.16 -31.11 22.29
C PRO A 454 -9.51 -30.88 23.66
N ILE A 455 -10.11 -31.44 24.72
CA ILE A 455 -9.61 -31.24 26.10
C ILE A 455 -8.15 -31.67 26.28
N GLY A 456 -7.72 -32.73 25.59
CA GLY A 456 -6.34 -33.21 25.65
C GLY A 456 -5.30 -32.19 25.15
N PHE A 457 -5.69 -31.30 24.22
CA PHE A 457 -4.84 -30.18 23.80
C PHE A 457 -4.61 -29.20 24.95
N TRP A 458 -5.67 -28.82 25.69
CA TRP A 458 -5.55 -27.86 26.80
C TRP A 458 -4.78 -28.43 27.99
N VAL A 459 -4.96 -29.73 28.26
CA VAL A 459 -4.16 -30.45 29.26
C VAL A 459 -2.67 -30.47 28.86
N ALA A 460 -2.36 -30.78 27.60
CA ALA A 460 -1.00 -30.74 27.09
C ALA A 460 -0.40 -29.32 27.12
N ALA A 461 -1.19 -28.31 26.79
CA ALA A 461 -0.79 -26.91 26.88
C ALA A 461 -0.43 -26.54 28.32
N ALA A 462 -1.26 -26.90 29.30
CA ALA A 462 -0.95 -26.65 30.71
C ALA A 462 0.33 -27.36 31.16
N ALA A 463 0.58 -28.58 30.70
CA ALA A 463 1.75 -29.36 31.10
C ALA A 463 3.06 -28.94 30.41
N HIS A 464 3.00 -28.54 29.13
CA HIS A 464 4.19 -28.49 28.26
C HIS A 464 4.34 -27.23 27.42
N ALA A 465 3.36 -26.31 27.39
CA ALA A 465 3.53 -25.04 26.68
C ALA A 465 4.61 -24.18 27.36
N HIS A 466 5.27 -23.34 26.57
CA HIS A 466 6.31 -22.45 27.05
C HIS A 466 5.75 -21.53 28.17
N PRO A 467 6.44 -21.33 29.31
CA PRO A 467 5.94 -20.52 30.43
C PRO A 467 5.43 -19.13 30.03
N GLY A 468 6.18 -18.43 29.18
CA GLY A 468 5.78 -17.12 28.64
C GLY A 468 4.52 -17.10 27.76
N ASP A 469 4.03 -18.25 27.29
CA ASP A 469 2.86 -18.36 26.42
C ASP A 469 1.62 -18.86 27.18
N GLN A 470 1.80 -19.38 28.40
CA GLN A 470 0.73 -19.91 29.27
C GLN A 470 -0.35 -18.85 29.56
N HIS A 471 0.03 -17.59 29.76
CA HIS A 471 -0.93 -16.49 29.95
C HIS A 471 -1.82 -16.29 28.71
N THR A 472 -1.22 -16.23 27.52
CA THR A 472 -1.94 -16.04 26.25
C THR A 472 -2.90 -17.20 25.98
N LEU A 473 -2.43 -18.44 26.19
CA LEU A 473 -3.27 -19.64 26.07
C LEU A 473 -4.40 -19.66 27.10
N GLY A 474 -4.12 -19.25 28.34
CA GLY A 474 -5.13 -19.10 29.40
C GLY A 474 -6.22 -18.08 29.04
N HIS A 475 -5.83 -16.96 28.44
CA HIS A 475 -6.76 -15.98 27.92
C HIS A 475 -7.60 -16.55 26.75
N ALA A 476 -6.98 -17.29 25.84
CA ALA A 476 -7.65 -17.93 24.71
C ALA A 476 -8.66 -19.02 25.17
N ALA A 477 -8.34 -19.76 26.23
CA ALA A 477 -9.24 -20.71 26.89
C ALA A 477 -10.42 -19.98 27.56
N ARG A 478 -10.15 -18.88 28.29
CA ARG A 478 -11.19 -18.06 28.94
C ARG A 478 -12.17 -17.48 27.93
N ALA A 479 -11.67 -16.95 26.83
CA ALA A 479 -12.47 -16.40 25.73
C ALA A 479 -13.40 -17.44 25.08
N ARG A 480 -13.10 -18.73 25.23
CA ARG A 480 -13.90 -19.89 24.78
C ARG A 480 -14.81 -20.48 25.86
N GLY A 481 -14.76 -19.93 27.08
CA GLY A 481 -15.52 -20.42 28.23
C GLY A 481 -14.92 -21.65 28.91
N LEU A 482 -13.69 -22.05 28.57
CA LEU A 482 -12.98 -23.18 29.18
C LEU A 482 -12.34 -22.74 30.50
N TYR A 483 -13.20 -22.49 31.47
CA TYR A 483 -12.85 -21.72 32.65
C TYR A 483 -11.85 -22.40 33.59
N ARG A 484 -12.01 -23.72 33.81
CA ARG A 484 -11.08 -24.52 34.60
C ARG A 484 -9.69 -24.55 33.96
N ASP A 485 -9.63 -24.84 32.66
CA ASP A 485 -8.36 -24.94 31.92
C ASP A 485 -7.66 -23.57 31.85
N ALA A 486 -8.43 -22.50 31.64
CA ALA A 486 -7.92 -21.13 31.71
C ALA A 486 -7.29 -20.82 33.08
N ALA A 487 -7.97 -21.21 34.17
CA ALA A 487 -7.44 -21.03 35.52
C ALA A 487 -6.15 -21.84 35.76
N GLN A 488 -6.05 -23.07 35.25
CA GLN A 488 -4.82 -23.85 35.33
C GLN A 488 -3.66 -23.19 34.57
N LEU A 489 -3.90 -22.73 33.35
CA LEU A 489 -2.90 -22.04 32.52
C LEU A 489 -2.43 -20.74 33.19
N HIS A 490 -3.36 -19.94 33.74
CA HIS A 490 -3.01 -18.74 34.50
C HIS A 490 -2.26 -19.05 35.80
N LYS A 491 -2.62 -20.13 36.51
CA LYS A 491 -1.88 -20.61 37.69
C LYS A 491 -0.44 -20.95 37.32
N ASN A 492 -0.22 -21.73 36.26
CA ASN A 492 1.11 -22.10 35.79
C ASN A 492 1.93 -20.87 35.36
N ALA A 493 1.33 -19.93 34.64
CA ALA A 493 1.99 -18.66 34.27
C ALA A 493 2.35 -17.83 35.51
N THR A 494 1.49 -17.82 36.53
CA THR A 494 1.73 -17.13 37.81
C THR A 494 2.91 -17.76 38.54
N THR A 495 3.03 -19.09 38.55
CA THR A 495 4.19 -19.81 39.13
C THR A 495 5.53 -19.36 38.53
N HIS A 496 5.54 -18.96 37.25
CA HIS A 496 6.71 -18.47 36.53
C HIS A 496 6.86 -16.94 36.57
N GLY A 497 6.15 -16.27 37.49
CA GLY A 497 6.31 -14.85 37.74
C GLY A 497 5.52 -13.93 36.81
N ASN A 498 4.51 -14.40 36.06
CA ASN A 498 3.73 -13.53 35.19
C ASN A 498 2.63 -12.76 35.98
N PRO A 499 2.78 -11.42 36.19
CA PRO A 499 1.84 -10.64 37.00
C PRO A 499 0.46 -10.46 36.35
N HIS A 500 0.37 -10.42 35.01
CA HIS A 500 -0.92 -10.36 34.31
C HIS A 500 -1.73 -11.65 34.46
N ALA A 501 -1.06 -12.81 34.47
CA ALA A 501 -1.69 -14.08 34.75
C ALA A 501 -2.18 -14.16 36.21
N ALA A 502 -1.43 -13.59 37.16
CA ALA A 502 -1.81 -13.54 38.56
C ALA A 502 -3.13 -12.77 38.77
N ALA A 503 -3.25 -11.59 38.16
CA ALA A 503 -4.50 -10.83 38.17
C ALA A 503 -5.66 -11.57 37.47
N ALA A 504 -5.39 -12.20 36.31
CA ALA A 504 -6.39 -12.98 35.59
C ALA A 504 -6.88 -14.21 36.38
N LEU A 505 -6.00 -14.88 37.13
CA LEU A 505 -6.32 -16.00 38.01
C LEU A 505 -7.26 -15.55 39.15
N VAL A 506 -6.93 -14.44 39.81
CA VAL A 506 -7.74 -13.83 40.88
C VAL A 506 -9.12 -13.44 40.36
N ASP A 507 -9.19 -12.70 39.24
CA ASP A 507 -10.45 -12.30 38.60
C ASP A 507 -11.35 -13.51 38.29
N HIS A 508 -10.74 -14.58 37.76
CA HIS A 508 -11.46 -15.78 37.38
C HIS A 508 -12.06 -16.48 38.58
N LEU A 509 -11.24 -16.81 39.57
CA LEU A 509 -11.69 -17.59 40.72
C LEU A 509 -12.63 -16.78 41.59
N HIS A 510 -12.45 -15.46 41.70
CA HIS A 510 -13.40 -14.60 42.40
C HIS A 510 -14.78 -14.59 41.72
N ALA A 511 -14.86 -14.56 40.38
CA ALA A 511 -16.13 -14.60 39.67
C ALA A 511 -16.94 -15.90 39.94
N VAL A 512 -16.24 -17.01 40.17
CA VAL A 512 -16.85 -18.33 40.38
C VAL A 512 -17.09 -18.60 41.88
N HIS A 513 -16.11 -18.27 42.71
CA HIS A 513 -16.06 -18.40 44.18
C HIS A 513 -15.58 -17.10 44.85
N PRO A 514 -16.48 -16.11 45.06
CA PRO A 514 -16.10 -14.80 45.56
C PRO A 514 -15.41 -14.78 46.94
N ALA A 515 -15.64 -15.82 47.74
CA ALA A 515 -15.12 -15.94 49.11
C ALA A 515 -13.80 -16.74 49.20
N ASP A 516 -13.25 -17.24 48.09
CA ASP A 516 -11.99 -18.00 48.09
C ASP A 516 -10.81 -17.06 47.82
N HIS A 517 -9.99 -16.82 48.85
CA HIS A 517 -8.81 -15.94 48.77
C HIS A 517 -7.51 -16.67 48.43
N ARG A 518 -7.50 -18.02 48.39
CA ARG A 518 -6.31 -18.82 48.02
C ARG A 518 -5.67 -18.41 46.69
N PRO A 519 -6.42 -18.03 45.63
CA PRO A 519 -5.82 -17.53 44.39
C PRO A 519 -5.06 -16.22 44.57
N ALA A 520 -5.54 -15.33 45.43
CA ALA A 520 -4.86 -14.08 45.76
C ALA A 520 -3.59 -14.35 46.57
N ASP A 521 -3.65 -15.23 47.57
CA ASP A 521 -2.46 -15.62 48.34
C ASP A 521 -1.40 -16.29 47.44
N TYR A 522 -1.83 -17.14 46.49
CA TYR A 522 -0.95 -17.75 45.50
C TYR A 522 -0.33 -16.73 44.54
N ALA A 523 -1.12 -15.75 44.08
CA ALA A 523 -0.64 -14.66 43.25
C ALA A 523 0.46 -13.86 43.95
N LEU A 524 0.29 -13.55 45.24
CA LEU A 524 1.30 -12.84 46.04
C LEU A 524 2.57 -13.67 46.25
N ALA A 525 2.44 -14.98 46.47
CA ALA A 525 3.58 -15.88 46.70
C ALA A 525 4.51 -16.04 45.48
N HIS A 526 4.01 -15.79 44.26
CA HIS A 526 4.74 -15.97 43.00
C HIS A 526 4.86 -14.67 42.18
N LEU A 527 4.58 -13.51 42.78
CA LEU A 527 4.63 -12.22 42.09
C LEU A 527 6.07 -11.80 41.77
N ALA A 528 6.32 -11.40 40.52
CA ALA A 528 7.53 -10.67 40.14
C ALA A 528 7.27 -9.15 40.21
N PHE A 529 8.30 -8.39 40.61
CA PHE A 529 8.24 -6.92 40.79
C PHE A 529 8.97 -6.16 39.67
N ASP A 530 9.27 -6.83 38.57
CA ASP A 530 9.96 -6.28 37.39
C ASP A 530 9.06 -5.40 36.51
N ASP A 531 7.75 -5.58 36.56
CA ASP A 531 6.75 -4.73 35.88
C ASP A 531 5.82 -4.03 36.88
N PRO A 532 6.12 -2.77 37.26
CA PRO A 532 5.29 -1.98 38.17
C PRO A 532 3.85 -1.81 37.70
N GLY A 533 3.61 -1.71 36.39
CA GLY A 533 2.26 -1.53 35.83
C GLY A 533 1.41 -2.80 35.94
N ALA A 534 2.02 -3.97 35.86
CA ALA A 534 1.31 -5.22 36.06
C ALA A 534 1.01 -5.50 37.55
N VAL A 535 1.90 -5.12 38.46
CA VAL A 535 1.67 -5.15 39.91
C VAL A 535 0.55 -4.18 40.31
N ASP A 536 0.52 -2.96 39.75
CA ASP A 536 -0.57 -2.00 39.94
C ASP A 536 -1.93 -2.60 39.54
N ARG A 537 -1.99 -3.31 38.40
CA ARG A 537 -3.22 -3.98 37.96
C ARG A 537 -3.67 -5.04 38.97
N LEU A 538 -2.76 -5.83 39.54
CA LEU A 538 -3.10 -6.81 40.57
C LEU A 538 -3.64 -6.11 41.84
N LEU A 539 -2.96 -5.06 42.31
CA LEU A 539 -3.40 -4.26 43.46
C LEU A 539 -4.80 -3.67 43.25
N TYR A 540 -5.05 -3.11 42.07
CA TYR A 540 -6.36 -2.60 41.67
C TYR A 540 -7.43 -3.69 41.71
N ARG A 541 -7.13 -4.90 41.20
CA ARG A 541 -8.06 -6.03 41.23
C ARG A 541 -8.36 -6.52 42.63
N LEU A 542 -7.35 -6.69 43.48
CA LEU A 542 -7.53 -7.08 44.89
C LEU A 542 -8.43 -6.08 45.63
N ARG A 543 -8.29 -4.78 45.33
CA ARG A 543 -9.16 -3.73 45.87
C ARG A 543 -10.60 -3.83 45.37
N GLU A 544 -10.81 -4.05 44.06
CA GLU A 544 -12.17 -4.21 43.49
C GLU A 544 -12.93 -5.39 44.10
N ILE A 545 -12.24 -6.51 44.37
CA ILE A 545 -12.85 -7.70 44.95
C ILE A 545 -12.96 -7.65 46.48
N GLY A 546 -12.46 -6.58 47.13
CA GLY A 546 -12.55 -6.38 48.58
C GLY A 546 -11.57 -7.22 49.42
N ALA A 547 -10.49 -7.73 48.83
CA ALA A 547 -9.49 -8.56 49.51
C ALA A 547 -8.50 -7.70 50.34
N GLN A 548 -8.99 -7.04 51.39
CA GLN A 548 -8.23 -6.02 52.15
C GLN A 548 -6.94 -6.57 52.80
N GLU A 549 -6.96 -7.80 53.31
CA GLU A 549 -5.77 -8.44 53.88
C GLU A 549 -4.67 -8.63 52.81
N GLN A 550 -5.05 -9.07 51.61
CA GLN A 550 -4.14 -9.25 50.49
C GLN A 550 -3.68 -7.91 49.87
N VAL A 551 -4.51 -6.86 49.93
CA VAL A 551 -4.11 -5.50 49.55
C VAL A 551 -3.00 -5.01 50.49
N ALA A 552 -3.14 -5.20 51.81
CA ALA A 552 -2.11 -4.85 52.78
C ALA A 552 -0.84 -5.69 52.59
N ALA A 553 -0.97 -7.00 52.40
CA ALA A 553 0.16 -7.89 52.15
C ALA A 553 0.92 -7.54 50.86
N LEU A 554 0.21 -7.21 49.77
CA LEU A 554 0.84 -6.75 48.54
C LEU A 554 1.55 -5.41 48.73
N ALA A 555 0.95 -4.48 49.47
CA ALA A 555 1.57 -3.21 49.78
C ALA A 555 2.89 -3.39 50.55
N ASP A 556 2.92 -4.30 51.54
CA ASP A 556 4.14 -4.66 52.26
C ASP A 556 5.20 -5.28 51.36
N LEU A 557 4.80 -6.16 50.43
CA LEU A 557 5.71 -6.77 49.46
C LEU A 557 6.27 -5.74 48.46
N ILE A 558 5.46 -4.77 48.01
CA ILE A 558 5.92 -3.66 47.17
C ILE A 558 6.98 -2.86 47.93
N VAL A 559 6.74 -2.48 49.18
CA VAL A 559 7.72 -1.77 50.01
C VAL A 559 9.00 -2.58 50.16
N ALA A 560 8.90 -3.91 50.34
CA ALA A 560 10.05 -4.78 50.52
C ALA A 560 10.88 -4.97 49.23
N HIS A 561 10.22 -5.19 48.09
CA HIS A 561 10.87 -5.65 46.86
C HIS A 561 11.00 -4.61 45.75
N ALA A 562 10.42 -3.40 45.90
CA ALA A 562 10.60 -2.33 44.92
C ALA A 562 12.08 -2.03 44.66
N ALA A 563 12.46 -2.03 43.38
CA ALA A 563 13.78 -1.66 42.89
C ALA A 563 13.99 -0.15 43.10
N ILE A 564 14.69 0.21 44.18
CA ILE A 564 14.87 1.63 44.57
C ILE A 564 15.82 2.38 43.62
N ASP A 565 16.60 1.63 42.85
CA ASP A 565 17.46 2.10 41.76
C ASP A 565 16.69 2.46 40.48
N ASP A 566 15.38 2.18 40.40
CA ASP A 566 14.48 2.68 39.35
C ASP A 566 13.52 3.74 39.91
N PRO A 567 13.85 5.04 39.82
CA PRO A 567 13.01 6.12 40.34
C PRO A 567 11.62 6.18 39.68
N ASP A 568 11.49 5.74 38.42
CA ASP A 568 10.21 5.74 37.70
C ASP A 568 9.30 4.61 38.17
N GLY A 569 9.86 3.42 38.39
CA GLY A 569 9.17 2.30 39.00
C GLY A 569 8.67 2.63 40.41
N VAL A 570 9.52 3.27 41.23
CA VAL A 570 9.14 3.74 42.57
C VAL A 570 8.04 4.79 42.53
N ALA A 571 8.15 5.77 41.62
CA ALA A 571 7.11 6.78 41.40
C ALA A 571 5.75 6.16 41.03
N THR A 572 5.77 5.10 40.21
CA THR A 572 4.57 4.33 39.86
C THR A 572 3.97 3.63 41.07
N PHE A 573 4.79 2.94 41.86
CA PHE A 573 4.34 2.26 43.08
C PHE A 573 3.76 3.21 44.13
N LEU A 574 4.35 4.40 44.31
CA LEU A 574 3.80 5.41 45.23
C LEU A 574 2.38 5.84 44.84
N ASP A 575 2.11 6.06 43.54
CA ASP A 575 0.76 6.37 43.05
C ASP A 575 -0.21 5.19 43.26
N SER A 576 0.23 3.97 42.97
CA SER A 576 -0.55 2.74 43.20
C SER A 576 -0.93 2.57 44.68
N LEU A 577 0.02 2.73 45.59
CA LEU A 577 -0.19 2.64 47.03
C LEU A 577 -1.11 3.76 47.55
N GLN A 578 -0.95 5.00 47.05
CA GLN A 578 -1.83 6.11 47.40
C GLN A 578 -3.29 5.82 46.99
N ARG A 579 -3.51 5.28 45.78
CA ARG A 579 -4.83 4.87 45.31
C ARG A 579 -5.42 3.71 46.10
N ALA A 580 -4.57 2.85 46.67
CA ALA A 580 -4.96 1.79 47.57
C ALA A 580 -5.21 2.27 49.02
N ARG A 581 -4.88 3.52 49.35
CA ARG A 581 -5.06 4.15 50.68
C ARG A 581 -4.29 3.45 51.80
N VAL A 582 -3.09 2.97 51.49
CA VAL A 582 -2.17 2.31 52.43
C VAL A 582 -1.06 3.28 52.86
N GLU A 583 -1.45 4.29 53.66
CA GLU A 583 -0.61 5.46 53.99
C GLU A 583 0.72 5.09 54.70
N GLU A 584 0.73 4.03 55.52
CA GLU A 584 1.94 3.55 56.19
C GLU A 584 2.99 3.04 55.18
N GLN A 585 2.55 2.28 54.18
CA GLN A 585 3.40 1.75 53.12
C GLN A 585 3.83 2.84 52.13
N VAL A 586 2.98 3.84 51.88
CA VAL A 586 3.36 5.05 51.11
C VAL A 586 4.52 5.77 51.81
N ALA A 587 4.42 6.01 53.13
CA ALA A 587 5.48 6.65 53.90
C ALA A 587 6.77 5.80 53.92
N ALA A 588 6.65 4.49 54.15
CA ALA A 588 7.81 3.59 54.18
C ALA A 588 8.55 3.50 52.84
N LEU A 589 7.84 3.44 51.70
CA LEU A 589 8.46 3.45 50.39
C LEU A 589 9.08 4.82 50.07
N ALA A 590 8.42 5.92 50.44
CA ALA A 590 8.93 7.27 50.27
C ALA A 590 10.23 7.49 51.06
N ASP A 591 10.31 7.02 52.31
CA ASP A 591 11.53 7.07 53.12
C ASP A 591 12.67 6.27 52.49
N ARG A 592 12.37 5.04 52.04
CA ARG A 592 13.37 4.16 51.42
C ARG A 592 13.89 4.74 50.10
N ALA A 593 13.00 5.33 49.29
CA ALA A 593 13.35 6.02 48.06
C ALA A 593 14.23 7.25 48.32
N ALA A 594 13.80 8.12 49.24
CA ALA A 594 14.57 9.30 49.61
C ALA A 594 15.97 8.94 50.14
N ALA A 595 16.13 7.83 50.86
CA ALA A 595 17.40 7.39 51.42
C ALA A 595 18.33 6.66 50.43
N HIS A 596 17.80 5.93 49.44
CA HIS A 596 18.60 4.97 48.67
C HIS A 596 18.47 5.06 47.15
N THR A 597 17.61 5.94 46.60
CA THR A 597 17.46 6.07 45.15
C THR A 597 18.77 6.48 44.47
N ALA A 598 19.00 5.89 43.29
CA ALA A 598 20.14 6.17 42.44
C ALA A 598 20.01 7.58 41.82
N LEU A 599 21.12 8.31 41.75
CA LEU A 599 21.14 9.75 41.41
C LEU A 599 21.80 10.04 40.05
N ASP A 600 21.96 9.00 39.25
CA ASP A 600 22.64 8.96 37.96
C ASP A 600 21.76 9.38 36.78
N ASP A 601 20.43 9.32 36.91
CA ASP A 601 19.48 9.93 35.98
C ASP A 601 18.73 11.11 36.63
N PRO A 602 19.15 12.37 36.38
CA PRO A 602 18.49 13.56 36.91
C PRO A 602 17.02 13.71 36.47
N GLY A 603 16.65 13.16 35.30
CA GLY A 603 15.28 13.22 34.79
C GLY A 603 14.33 12.25 35.50
N ALA A 604 14.82 11.09 35.93
CA ALA A 604 14.07 10.16 36.76
C ALA A 604 13.94 10.68 38.21
N VAL A 605 15.00 11.29 38.75
CA VAL A 605 14.98 11.97 40.07
C VAL A 605 14.00 13.14 40.08
N ASP A 606 13.91 13.91 39.00
CA ASP A 606 12.93 14.99 38.81
C ASP A 606 11.49 14.50 38.98
N ARG A 607 11.14 13.38 38.34
CA ARG A 607 9.81 12.75 38.43
C ARG A 607 9.53 12.24 39.83
N LEU A 608 10.50 11.61 40.49
CA LEU A 608 10.34 11.15 41.87
C LEU A 608 10.13 12.32 42.84
N LEU A 609 10.91 13.41 42.75
CA LEU A 609 10.73 14.63 43.56
C LEU A 609 9.34 15.25 43.36
N TYR A 610 8.85 15.25 42.11
CA TYR A 610 7.49 15.69 41.82
C TYR A 610 6.44 14.81 42.51
N ARG A 611 6.59 13.47 42.45
CA ARG A 611 5.65 12.55 43.11
C ARG A 611 5.69 12.64 44.63
N LEU A 612 6.86 12.68 45.24
CA LEU A 612 7.01 12.86 46.69
C LEU A 612 6.33 14.15 47.18
N ARG A 613 6.40 15.22 46.39
CA ARG A 613 5.67 16.46 46.66
C ARG A 613 4.15 16.27 46.55
N GLU A 614 3.65 15.63 45.50
CA GLU A 614 2.21 15.41 45.31
C GLU A 614 1.58 14.62 46.46
N ILE A 615 2.29 13.63 47.01
CA ILE A 615 1.84 12.84 48.17
C ILE A 615 2.08 13.56 49.51
N GLY A 616 2.66 14.77 49.52
CA GLY A 616 2.89 15.57 50.73
C GLY A 616 4.09 15.16 51.58
N ALA A 617 4.99 14.33 51.06
CA ALA A 617 6.17 13.80 51.75
C ALA A 617 7.32 14.83 51.81
N GLN A 618 7.10 15.96 52.51
CA GLN A 618 8.02 17.10 52.52
C GLN A 618 9.39 16.79 53.14
N GLU A 619 9.44 15.94 54.17
CA GLU A 619 10.70 15.52 54.81
C GLU A 619 11.55 14.66 53.86
N GLN A 620 10.89 13.80 53.08
CA GLN A 620 11.50 12.91 52.09
C GLN A 620 11.96 13.70 50.85
N VAL A 621 11.20 14.71 50.43
CA VAL A 621 11.63 15.68 49.41
C VAL A 621 12.91 16.39 49.84
N ALA A 622 12.98 16.87 51.10
CA ALA A 622 14.16 17.50 51.64
C ALA A 622 15.36 16.54 51.70
N ALA A 623 15.16 15.32 52.21
CA ALA A 623 16.21 14.31 52.31
C ALA A 623 16.78 13.88 50.95
N LEU A 624 15.92 13.69 49.93
CA LEU A 624 16.37 13.38 48.57
C LEU A 624 17.10 14.58 47.94
N ALA A 625 16.59 15.80 48.15
CA ALA A 625 17.23 17.02 47.68
C ALA A 625 18.64 17.21 48.29
N ASP A 626 18.81 16.96 49.59
CA ASP A 626 20.12 17.03 50.26
C ASP A 626 21.11 16.00 49.69
N ARG A 627 20.65 14.77 49.42
CA ARG A 627 21.48 13.74 48.79
C ARG A 627 21.87 14.08 47.36
N VAL A 628 20.95 14.65 46.58
CA VAL A 628 21.20 15.17 45.24
C VAL A 628 22.30 16.22 45.27
N VAL A 629 22.24 17.20 46.18
CA VAL A 629 23.30 18.22 46.34
C VAL A 629 24.64 17.58 46.72
N ALA A 630 24.64 16.61 47.63
CA ALA A 630 25.86 15.96 48.10
C ALA A 630 26.53 15.03 47.06
N HIS A 631 25.78 14.48 46.10
CA HIS A 631 26.27 13.48 45.14
C HIS A 631 26.11 13.89 43.68
N ALA A 632 25.74 15.15 43.40
CA ALA A 632 25.63 15.66 42.04
C ALA A 632 26.96 15.52 41.29
N ALA A 633 27.12 14.43 40.55
CA ALA A 633 28.14 14.34 39.52
C ALA A 633 27.77 15.37 38.45
N ILE A 634 28.64 16.36 38.24
CA ILE A 634 28.45 17.42 37.24
C ILE A 634 28.60 16.79 35.84
N ALA A 635 27.59 16.08 35.39
CA ALA A 635 27.51 15.49 34.06
C ALA A 635 26.27 16.05 33.35
N GLY A 636 26.49 17.02 32.47
CA GLY A 636 25.46 17.60 31.60
C GLY A 636 24.78 18.86 32.19
N PRO A 637 25.17 20.08 31.75
CA PRO A 637 24.58 21.33 32.24
C PRO A 637 23.06 21.47 31.99
N GLY A 638 22.50 20.74 31.02
CA GLY A 638 21.06 20.73 30.73
C GLY A 638 20.22 19.97 31.77
N ALA A 639 20.66 18.79 32.20
CA ALA A 639 19.92 17.95 33.16
C ALA A 639 19.97 18.53 34.58
N VAL A 640 21.09 19.14 34.96
CA VAL A 640 21.26 19.84 36.23
C VAL A 640 20.41 21.12 36.29
N ALA A 641 20.17 21.79 35.15
CA ALA A 641 19.28 22.96 35.09
C ALA A 641 17.80 22.60 35.35
N SER A 642 17.32 21.47 34.81
CA SER A 642 15.97 20.97 35.12
C SER A 642 15.81 20.61 36.60
N LEU A 643 16.85 20.05 37.20
CA LEU A 643 16.87 19.72 38.63
C LEU A 643 16.85 20.97 39.51
N LEU A 644 17.58 22.04 39.14
CA LEU A 644 17.50 23.35 39.80
C LEU A 644 16.09 23.96 39.73
N ASP A 645 15.45 23.92 38.55
CA ASP A 645 14.07 24.38 38.37
C ASP A 645 13.11 23.56 39.27
N ARG A 646 13.34 22.24 39.37
CA ARG A 646 12.53 21.35 40.21
C ARG A 646 12.71 21.62 41.70
N LEU A 647 13.94 21.79 42.18
CA LEU A 647 14.24 22.11 43.58
C LEU A 647 13.53 23.39 44.02
N ARG A 648 13.49 24.40 43.15
CA ARG A 648 12.69 25.63 43.38
C ARG A 648 11.19 25.33 43.44
N LEU A 649 10.66 24.53 42.51
CA LEU A 649 9.24 24.19 42.48
C LEU A 649 8.78 23.37 43.69
N VAL A 650 9.62 22.48 44.20
CA VAL A 650 9.31 21.67 45.40
C VAL A 650 9.57 22.40 46.71
N GLY A 651 10.08 23.65 46.68
CA GLY A 651 10.29 24.49 47.86
C GLY A 651 11.63 24.29 48.58
N ALA A 652 12.55 23.50 48.01
CA ALA A 652 13.88 23.23 48.54
C ALA A 652 14.88 24.35 48.17
N GLN A 653 14.64 25.56 48.69
CA GLN A 653 15.38 26.76 48.29
C GLN A 653 16.86 26.73 48.72
N GLU A 654 17.14 26.22 49.91
CA GLU A 654 18.52 26.12 50.44
C GLU A 654 19.35 25.13 49.60
N GLN A 655 18.74 24.03 49.18
CA GLN A 655 19.36 23.00 48.33
C GLN A 655 19.56 23.51 46.89
N ALA A 656 18.61 24.28 46.36
CA ALA A 656 18.77 24.92 45.05
C ALA A 656 19.95 25.92 45.06
N VAL A 657 20.14 26.64 46.16
CA VAL A 657 21.28 27.55 46.36
C VAL A 657 22.59 26.77 46.47
N ALA A 658 22.65 25.71 47.27
CA ALA A 658 23.85 24.88 47.42
C ALA A 658 24.27 24.18 46.11
N LEU A 659 23.30 23.72 45.30
CA LEU A 659 23.58 23.17 43.96
C LEU A 659 24.08 24.26 43.01
N ALA A 660 23.51 25.47 43.09
CA ALA A 660 23.97 26.62 42.31
C ALA A 660 25.42 27.02 42.67
N ASP A 661 25.80 26.99 43.96
CA ASP A 661 27.18 27.22 44.41
C ASP A 661 28.16 26.20 43.81
N LEU A 662 27.79 24.92 43.81
CA LEU A 662 28.62 23.85 43.25
C LEU A 662 28.83 24.02 41.74
N ILE A 663 27.77 24.37 41.00
CA ILE A 663 27.82 24.64 39.55
C ILE A 663 28.69 25.86 39.27
N VAL A 664 28.52 26.96 40.01
CA VAL A 664 29.32 28.18 39.81
C VAL A 664 30.80 27.94 40.13
N ALA A 665 31.13 27.11 41.13
CA ALA A 665 32.50 26.78 41.46
C ALA A 665 33.22 25.96 40.36
N HIS A 666 32.50 25.11 39.64
CA HIS A 666 33.07 24.16 38.68
C HIS A 666 32.72 24.44 37.21
N ALA A 667 31.90 25.46 36.93
CA ALA A 667 31.54 25.84 35.57
C ALA A 667 32.80 26.08 34.73
N ALA A 668 32.84 25.46 33.55
CA ALA A 668 33.79 25.77 32.51
C ALA A 668 33.44 27.17 31.96
N LEU A 669 34.45 28.02 31.82
CA LEU A 669 34.28 29.42 31.41
C LEU A 669 34.86 29.67 30.01
N ASP A 670 35.12 28.62 29.25
CA ASP A 670 35.68 28.67 27.89
C ASP A 670 34.59 28.82 26.82
N ASP A 671 33.39 28.27 27.04
CA ASP A 671 32.24 28.46 26.14
C ASP A 671 31.36 29.66 26.57
N PRO A 672 31.32 30.74 25.79
CA PRO A 672 30.49 31.90 26.10
C PRO A 672 28.98 31.61 26.10
N HIS A 673 28.49 30.60 25.36
CA HIS A 673 27.08 30.24 25.34
C HIS A 673 26.64 29.55 26.64
N GLU A 674 27.46 28.63 27.15
CA GLU A 674 27.21 27.96 28.43
C GLU A 674 27.19 28.98 29.59
N VAL A 675 28.13 29.92 29.60
CA VAL A 675 28.16 31.01 30.60
C VAL A 675 26.90 31.87 30.49
N ALA A 676 26.47 32.25 29.29
CA ALA A 676 25.24 33.03 29.09
C ALA A 676 23.98 32.28 29.53
N HIS A 677 23.90 30.97 29.29
CA HIS A 677 22.79 30.13 29.72
C HIS A 677 22.76 29.98 31.25
N LEU A 678 23.91 29.74 31.88
CA LEU A 678 24.03 29.65 33.33
C LEU A 678 23.59 30.95 34.02
N LEU A 679 23.99 32.12 33.51
CA LEU A 679 23.57 33.42 34.03
C LEU A 679 22.04 33.59 34.02
N ARG A 680 21.39 33.20 32.92
CA ARG A 680 19.93 33.25 32.79
C ARG A 680 19.23 32.35 33.81
N ARG A 681 19.79 31.16 34.06
CA ARG A 681 19.27 30.18 35.01
C ARG A 681 19.46 30.62 36.46
N LEU A 682 20.63 31.14 36.84
CA LEU A 682 20.88 31.69 38.17
C LEU A 682 19.92 32.85 38.49
N ARG A 683 19.66 33.71 37.51
CA ARG A 683 18.65 34.77 37.64
C ARG A 683 17.24 34.24 37.83
N TRP A 684 16.86 33.19 37.10
CA TRP A 684 15.53 32.57 37.23
C TRP A 684 15.26 32.04 38.64
N ILE A 685 16.27 31.46 39.29
CA ILE A 685 16.15 30.93 40.66
C ILE A 685 16.38 31.99 41.76
N GLY A 686 16.76 33.22 41.39
CA GLY A 686 17.03 34.34 42.33
C GLY A 686 18.36 34.23 43.07
N ALA A 687 19.35 33.57 42.47
CA ALA A 687 20.66 33.28 43.06
C ALA A 687 21.66 34.43 42.79
N ASP A 688 21.38 35.63 43.33
CA ASP A 688 22.16 36.85 43.05
C ASP A 688 23.61 36.76 43.57
N GLU A 689 23.85 36.11 44.71
CA GLU A 689 25.19 35.90 45.27
C GLU A 689 26.05 35.00 44.36
N GLN A 690 25.43 34.00 43.73
CA GLN A 690 26.07 33.06 42.80
C GLN A 690 26.39 33.74 41.47
N VAL A 691 25.56 34.68 41.02
CA VAL A 691 25.88 35.55 39.89
C VAL A 691 27.14 36.37 40.21
N VAL A 692 27.23 36.96 41.41
CA VAL A 692 28.44 37.69 41.86
C VAL A 692 29.66 36.77 41.92
N ALA A 693 29.53 35.56 42.46
CA ALA A 693 30.61 34.59 42.54
C ALA A 693 31.12 34.14 41.15
N LEU A 694 30.20 33.94 40.19
CA LEU A 694 30.57 33.63 38.80
C LEU A 694 31.32 34.80 38.16
N MET A 695 30.89 36.05 38.40
CA MET A 695 31.60 37.24 37.90
C MET A 695 32.98 37.40 38.53
N GLY A 696 33.17 37.01 39.80
CA GLY A 696 34.46 36.99 40.48
C GLY A 696 35.48 36.01 39.90
N ARG A 697 35.05 35.01 39.11
CA ARG A 697 35.92 34.10 38.36
C ARG A 697 36.37 34.64 36.99
N ASP A 698 35.99 35.88 36.67
CA ASP A 698 36.37 36.60 35.45
C ASP A 698 36.08 35.84 34.13
N PRO A 699 34.83 35.43 33.87
CA PRO A 699 34.48 34.67 32.66
C PRO A 699 34.90 35.40 31.37
N ALA A 700 34.84 36.73 31.36
CA ALA A 700 35.28 37.53 30.22
C ALA A 700 36.76 37.32 29.84
N ALA A 701 37.62 36.96 30.80
CA ALA A 701 39.03 36.65 30.54
C ALA A 701 39.25 35.26 29.94
N HIS A 702 38.32 34.33 30.14
CA HIS A 702 38.50 32.91 29.82
C HIS A 702 37.76 32.44 28.57
N VAL A 703 36.65 33.08 28.21
CA VAL A 703 35.82 32.64 27.07
C VAL A 703 36.58 32.70 25.73
N ALA A 704 36.29 31.75 24.86
CA ALA A 704 36.73 31.75 23.48
C ALA A 704 35.99 32.81 22.67
N LEU A 705 36.73 33.55 21.83
CA LEU A 705 36.16 34.65 21.02
C LEU A 705 35.85 34.24 19.58
N GLY A 706 35.97 32.95 19.23
CA GLY A 706 35.87 32.46 17.86
C GLY A 706 34.46 32.44 17.30
N ASP A 707 33.45 32.23 18.15
CA ASP A 707 32.05 32.15 17.73
C ASP A 707 31.35 33.51 17.93
N SER A 708 30.92 34.14 16.83
CA SER A 708 30.27 35.45 16.87
C SER A 708 28.89 35.43 17.55
N ASP A 709 28.15 34.32 17.46
CA ASP A 709 26.81 34.23 18.07
C ASP A 709 26.91 33.99 19.56
N ALA A 710 27.81 33.09 19.97
CA ALA A 710 28.00 32.74 21.37
C ALA A 710 28.55 33.94 22.18
N VAL A 711 29.51 34.69 21.63
CA VAL A 711 30.04 35.91 22.25
C VAL A 711 28.96 37.01 22.33
N ALA A 712 28.11 37.15 21.32
CA ALA A 712 27.01 38.10 21.34
C ALA A 712 25.98 37.78 22.45
N HIS A 713 25.61 36.52 22.62
CA HIS A 713 24.73 36.07 23.70
C HIS A 713 25.34 36.31 25.09
N LEU A 714 26.64 36.13 25.24
CA LEU A 714 27.34 36.45 26.47
C LEU A 714 27.35 37.96 26.77
N LEU A 715 27.61 38.80 25.77
CA LEU A 715 27.57 40.26 25.92
C LEU A 715 26.19 40.74 26.42
N VAL A 716 25.12 40.19 25.87
CA VAL A 716 23.74 40.47 26.33
C VAL A 716 23.55 39.98 27.76
N GLY A 717 23.94 38.73 28.04
CA GLY A 717 23.79 38.15 29.38
C GLY A 717 24.51 38.97 30.46
N LEU A 718 25.73 39.41 30.19
CA LEU A 718 26.52 40.26 31.10
C LEU A 718 25.94 41.68 31.23
N TRP A 719 25.42 42.24 30.13
CA TRP A 719 24.79 43.56 30.15
C TRP A 719 23.48 43.56 30.94
N GLU A 720 22.64 42.55 30.76
CA GLU A 720 21.34 42.42 31.45
C GLU A 720 21.46 42.26 32.96
N ILE A 721 22.53 41.61 33.43
CA ILE A 721 22.84 41.48 34.88
C ILE A 721 23.62 42.68 35.44
N GLY A 722 23.96 43.66 34.60
CA GLY A 722 24.69 44.87 35.01
C GLY A 722 26.19 44.68 35.26
N ALA A 723 26.81 43.60 34.77
CA ALA A 723 28.24 43.31 34.96
C ALA A 723 29.14 44.14 34.03
N GLN A 724 29.15 45.45 34.20
CA GLN A 724 29.84 46.40 33.31
C GLN A 724 31.35 46.17 33.22
N GLU A 725 32.00 45.76 34.31
CA GLU A 725 33.44 45.44 34.31
C GLU A 725 33.77 44.23 33.43
N GLN A 726 32.91 43.21 33.43
CA GLN A 726 33.08 42.01 32.59
C GLN A 726 32.78 42.31 31.12
N VAL A 727 31.78 43.14 30.84
CA VAL A 727 31.52 43.65 29.48
C VAL A 727 32.73 44.43 28.96
N ALA A 728 33.31 45.32 29.77
CA ALA A 728 34.51 46.08 29.42
C ALA A 728 35.72 45.17 29.19
N ALA A 729 35.93 44.15 30.04
CA ALA A 729 37.00 43.18 29.90
C ALA A 729 36.87 42.34 28.61
N LEU A 730 35.65 41.90 28.27
CA LEU A 730 35.41 41.12 27.05
C LEU A 730 35.66 41.98 25.80
N VAL A 731 35.21 43.24 25.81
CA VAL A 731 35.44 44.22 24.72
C VAL A 731 36.93 44.55 24.58
N ALA A 732 37.69 44.64 25.68
CA ALA A 732 39.12 44.93 25.66
C ALA A 732 39.97 43.81 25.02
N ARG A 733 39.46 42.57 24.96
CA ARG A 733 40.10 41.43 24.28
C ARG A 733 39.92 41.44 22.76
N ASP A 734 39.35 42.51 22.20
CA ASP A 734 39.17 42.72 20.76
C ASP A 734 38.41 41.59 20.05
N PRO A 735 37.17 41.26 20.48
CA PRO A 735 36.37 40.21 19.85
C PRO A 735 36.18 40.44 18.34
N ALA A 736 36.14 41.69 17.88
CA ALA A 736 36.06 42.03 16.46
C ALA A 736 37.21 41.44 15.63
N ALA A 737 38.42 41.33 16.19
CA ALA A 737 39.58 40.75 15.51
C ALA A 737 39.55 39.21 15.47
N HIS A 738 38.80 38.57 16.37
CA HIS A 738 38.90 37.12 16.61
C HIS A 738 37.68 36.30 16.16
N VAL A 739 36.49 36.90 16.11
CA VAL A 739 35.26 36.17 15.70
C VAL A 739 35.34 35.66 14.26
N ALA A 740 34.74 34.49 14.03
CA ALA A 740 34.55 33.92 12.70
C ALA A 740 33.51 34.73 11.91
N LEU A 741 33.78 34.89 10.60
CA LEU A 741 33.02 35.75 9.69
C LEU A 741 32.08 34.97 8.75
N GLU A 742 31.87 33.68 9.01
CA GLU A 742 31.14 32.78 8.11
C GLU A 742 29.61 32.98 8.19
N ASN A 743 29.08 33.29 9.37
CA ASN A 743 27.64 33.45 9.60
C ASN A 743 27.23 34.93 9.65
N SER A 744 26.64 35.41 8.56
CA SER A 744 26.21 36.82 8.41
C SER A 744 25.13 37.24 9.41
N ALA A 745 24.28 36.31 9.87
CA ALA A 745 23.26 36.59 10.88
C ALA A 745 23.89 36.76 12.27
N ALA A 746 24.83 35.88 12.63
CA ALA A 746 25.59 35.96 13.88
C ALA A 746 26.42 37.25 13.94
N ILE A 747 27.07 37.65 12.82
CA ILE A 747 27.79 38.92 12.72
C ILE A 747 26.86 40.11 12.89
N THR A 748 25.67 40.07 12.29
CA THR A 748 24.67 41.14 12.43
C THR A 748 24.21 41.27 13.88
N PHE A 749 23.96 40.13 14.54
CA PHE A 749 23.60 40.09 15.94
C PHE A 749 24.74 40.65 16.80
N MET A 750 25.98 40.21 16.56
CA MET A 750 27.19 40.69 17.23
C MET A 750 27.43 42.19 17.07
N LEU A 751 27.30 42.74 15.86
CA LEU A 751 27.37 44.19 15.60
C LEU A 751 26.31 44.95 16.41
N SER A 752 25.09 44.43 16.46
CA SER A 752 24.02 45.01 17.29
C SER A 752 24.38 44.97 18.77
N GLN A 753 24.92 43.86 19.28
CA GLN A 753 25.25 43.74 20.70
C GLN A 753 26.44 44.62 21.10
N LEU A 754 27.49 44.69 20.26
CA LEU A 754 28.61 45.62 20.45
C LEU A 754 28.14 47.07 20.50
N ARG A 755 27.13 47.44 19.69
CA ARG A 755 26.51 48.77 19.74
C ARG A 755 25.68 48.96 21.01
N THR A 756 24.92 47.97 21.44
CA THR A 756 24.13 48.01 22.70
C THR A 756 25.03 48.26 23.91
N VAL A 757 26.21 47.64 23.94
CA VAL A 757 27.19 47.84 25.03
C VAL A 757 28.08 49.07 24.85
N GLY A 758 27.88 49.87 23.79
CA GLY A 758 28.63 51.12 23.54
C GLY A 758 30.06 50.93 23.03
N ALA A 759 30.42 49.75 22.52
CA ALA A 759 31.75 49.43 22.01
C ALA A 759 31.95 49.90 20.55
N ASP A 760 31.77 51.20 20.29
CA ASP A 760 31.73 51.78 18.94
C ASP A 760 33.00 51.53 18.11
N GLY A 761 34.17 51.49 18.75
CA GLY A 761 35.43 51.14 18.08
C GLY A 761 35.47 49.69 17.57
N GLN A 762 34.88 48.74 18.32
CA GLN A 762 34.77 47.33 17.93
C GLN A 762 33.73 47.15 16.82
N VAL A 763 32.63 47.92 16.84
CA VAL A 763 31.63 47.93 15.76
C VAL A 763 32.28 48.33 14.44
N VAL A 764 33.09 49.38 14.44
CA VAL A 764 33.83 49.84 13.25
C VAL A 764 34.85 48.78 12.80
N ALA A 765 35.65 48.23 13.71
CA ALA A 765 36.67 47.23 13.39
C ALA A 765 36.07 45.95 12.79
N LEU A 766 34.98 45.43 13.36
CA LEU A 766 34.30 44.25 12.83
C LEU A 766 33.65 44.55 11.48
N ALA A 767 33.02 45.72 11.32
CA ALA A 767 32.42 46.14 10.06
C ALA A 767 33.47 46.22 8.93
N ASP A 768 34.63 46.83 9.17
CA ASP A 768 35.72 46.94 8.19
C ASP A 768 36.32 45.57 7.84
N ARG A 769 36.49 44.69 8.84
CA ARG A 769 37.02 43.33 8.63
C ARG A 769 36.05 42.47 7.82
N VAL A 770 34.75 42.55 8.11
CA VAL A 770 33.70 41.85 7.35
C VAL A 770 33.66 42.36 5.91
N LEU A 771 33.73 43.68 5.69
CA LEU A 771 33.80 44.26 4.35
C LEU A 771 34.96 43.73 3.51
N ALA A 772 36.14 43.53 4.11
CA ALA A 772 37.31 43.01 3.41
C ALA A 772 37.14 41.53 2.98
N HIS A 773 36.40 40.73 3.75
CA HIS A 773 36.27 39.28 3.53
C HIS A 773 34.94 38.86 2.88
N THR A 774 33.97 39.77 2.79
CA THR A 774 32.67 39.45 2.19
C THR A 774 32.81 39.23 0.70
N ALA A 775 32.47 38.04 0.22
CA ALA A 775 32.24 37.78 -1.18
C ALA A 775 30.91 38.41 -1.60
N VAL A 776 30.92 39.17 -2.72
CA VAL A 776 29.74 39.92 -3.21
C VAL A 776 28.90 39.09 -4.19
N ASP A 777 29.11 37.79 -4.24
CA ASP A 777 28.42 36.83 -5.12
C ASP A 777 27.17 36.22 -4.44
N ASN A 778 27.09 36.22 -3.11
CA ASN A 778 25.92 35.72 -2.38
C ASN A 778 24.93 36.84 -2.02
N PRO A 779 23.74 36.89 -2.65
CA PRO A 779 22.76 37.95 -2.42
C PRO A 779 22.22 38.02 -0.99
N SER A 780 22.00 36.88 -0.32
CA SER A 780 21.54 36.83 1.07
C SER A 780 22.60 37.36 2.03
N ALA A 781 23.86 37.00 1.82
CA ALA A 781 24.96 37.48 2.65
C ALA A 781 25.12 38.99 2.54
N VAL A 782 25.06 39.55 1.32
CA VAL A 782 25.12 40.99 1.09
C VAL A 782 23.92 41.71 1.71
N ALA A 783 22.70 41.16 1.59
CA ALA A 783 21.50 41.75 2.17
C ALA A 783 21.55 41.77 3.70
N SER A 784 21.92 40.66 4.34
CA SER A 784 22.08 40.59 5.80
C SER A 784 23.17 41.53 6.30
N LEU A 785 24.30 41.64 5.58
CA LEU A 785 25.36 42.57 5.94
C LEU A 785 24.92 44.03 5.80
N LEU A 786 24.24 44.41 4.71
CA LEU A 786 23.66 45.75 4.55
C LEU A 786 22.69 46.07 5.70
N LYS A 787 21.87 45.09 6.12
CA LYS A 787 20.96 45.23 7.25
C LYS A 787 21.71 45.45 8.57
N GLY A 788 22.75 44.65 8.83
CA GLY A 788 23.57 44.78 10.02
C GLY A 788 24.29 46.13 10.09
N LEU A 789 24.95 46.54 9.00
CA LEU A 789 25.62 47.84 8.90
C LEU A 789 24.65 49.01 9.03
N TRP A 790 23.44 48.89 8.46
CA TRP A 790 22.38 49.88 8.57
C TRP A 790 21.91 50.04 10.02
N ASN A 791 21.66 48.93 10.72
CA ASN A 791 21.20 48.94 12.10
C ASN A 791 22.19 49.60 13.06
N VAL A 792 23.50 49.48 12.80
CA VAL A 792 24.55 50.13 13.59
C VAL A 792 24.96 51.52 13.10
N GLY A 793 24.36 52.01 11.99
CA GLY A 793 24.63 53.34 11.45
C GLY A 793 25.97 53.48 10.71
N ALA A 794 26.56 52.38 10.23
CA ALA A 794 27.87 52.35 9.56
C ALA A 794 27.78 52.79 8.08
N HIS A 795 27.37 54.04 7.83
CA HIS A 795 27.10 54.57 6.49
C HIS A 795 28.32 54.57 5.55
N GLY A 796 29.53 54.81 6.07
CA GLY A 796 30.77 54.77 5.28
C GLY A 796 31.08 53.35 4.76
N GLN A 797 30.83 52.35 5.58
CA GLN A 797 31.00 50.93 5.25
C GLN A 797 29.94 50.45 4.25
N ILE A 798 28.70 50.93 4.37
CA ILE A 798 27.66 50.69 3.36
C ILE A 798 28.10 51.25 2.00
N ALA A 799 28.62 52.48 1.95
CA ALA A 799 29.12 53.07 0.70
C ALA A 799 30.29 52.25 0.11
N ALA A 800 31.22 51.77 0.95
CA ALA A 800 32.34 50.93 0.52
C ALA A 800 31.89 49.57 -0.04
N LEU A 801 30.87 48.93 0.57
CA LEU A 801 30.30 47.69 0.05
C LEU A 801 29.64 47.89 -1.31
N LEU A 802 28.85 48.95 -1.45
CA LEU A 802 28.15 49.27 -2.70
C LEU A 802 29.11 49.64 -3.83
N ALA A 803 30.25 50.27 -3.52
CA ALA A 803 31.30 50.59 -4.50
C ALA A 803 31.92 49.33 -5.15
N ARG A 804 31.86 48.17 -4.49
CA ARG A 804 32.29 46.88 -5.04
C ARG A 804 31.30 46.30 -6.07
N SER A 805 30.22 47.02 -6.36
CA SER A 805 29.19 46.65 -7.33
C SER A 805 28.56 45.26 -7.11
N PRO A 806 28.01 44.96 -5.92
CA PRO A 806 27.38 43.67 -5.67
C PRO A 806 26.29 43.32 -6.69
N ALA A 807 25.55 44.32 -7.20
CA ALA A 807 24.51 44.11 -8.20
C ALA A 807 25.00 43.44 -9.50
N THR A 808 26.29 43.57 -9.87
CA THR A 808 26.87 42.94 -11.07
C THR A 808 27.42 41.54 -10.82
N HIS A 809 27.63 41.16 -9.55
CA HIS A 809 28.34 39.93 -9.19
C HIS A 809 27.47 38.89 -8.48
N VAL A 810 26.37 39.29 -7.85
CA VAL A 810 25.49 38.33 -7.16
C VAL A 810 24.90 37.29 -8.12
N ALA A 811 24.81 36.07 -7.60
CA ALA A 811 24.09 34.97 -8.21
C ALA A 811 22.58 35.25 -8.28
N LEU A 812 21.92 34.74 -9.32
CA LEU A 812 20.51 35.01 -9.64
C LEU A 812 19.63 33.75 -9.54
N ASP A 813 20.12 32.73 -8.85
CA ASP A 813 19.52 31.40 -8.71
C ASP A 813 18.41 31.35 -7.64
N ASP A 814 18.47 32.19 -6.61
CA ASP A 814 17.43 32.30 -5.58
C ASP A 814 16.64 33.62 -5.65
N PRO A 815 15.41 33.61 -6.20
CA PRO A 815 14.53 34.78 -6.23
C PRO A 815 14.20 35.36 -4.85
N ILE A 816 14.30 34.56 -3.78
CA ILE A 816 14.06 34.99 -2.40
C ILE A 816 15.22 35.88 -1.93
N ALA A 817 16.44 35.36 -2.05
CA ALA A 817 17.65 36.10 -1.74
C ALA A 817 17.77 37.40 -2.55
N ILE A 818 17.51 37.36 -3.85
CA ILE A 818 17.54 38.55 -4.72
C ILE A 818 16.54 39.60 -4.23
N GLY A 819 15.32 39.19 -3.88
CA GLY A 819 14.32 40.15 -3.43
C GLY A 819 14.62 40.74 -2.04
N PHE A 820 15.25 39.99 -1.15
CA PHE A 820 15.78 40.56 0.10
C PHE A 820 16.87 41.58 -0.18
N LEU A 821 17.77 41.32 -1.13
CA LEU A 821 18.81 42.27 -1.50
C LEU A 821 18.22 43.53 -2.17
N LEU A 822 17.28 43.38 -3.10
CA LEU A 822 16.57 44.52 -3.72
C LEU A 822 15.88 45.40 -2.68
N HIS A 823 15.22 44.78 -1.70
CA HIS A 823 14.61 45.51 -0.59
C HIS A 823 15.67 46.25 0.25
N MET A 824 16.80 45.61 0.56
CA MET A 824 17.86 46.28 1.31
C MET A 824 18.54 47.41 0.53
N LEU A 825 18.72 47.26 -0.78
CA LEU A 825 19.22 48.33 -1.66
C LEU A 825 18.25 49.51 -1.73
N GLN A 826 16.94 49.25 -1.66
CA GLN A 826 15.92 50.30 -1.55
C GLN A 826 16.02 51.02 -0.19
N VAL A 827 16.14 50.26 0.92
CA VAL A 827 16.25 50.80 2.28
C VAL A 827 17.48 51.71 2.41
N VAL A 828 18.62 51.29 1.87
CA VAL A 828 19.87 52.08 1.90
C VAL A 828 19.96 53.14 0.79
N ARG A 829 18.91 53.28 -0.04
CA ARG A 829 18.80 54.24 -1.17
C ARG A 829 19.92 54.13 -2.21
N ALA A 830 20.30 52.90 -2.55
CA ALA A 830 21.31 52.59 -3.56
C ALA A 830 20.68 52.38 -4.94
N ASP A 831 20.10 53.44 -5.51
CA ASP A 831 19.22 53.36 -6.69
C ASP A 831 19.92 52.76 -7.93
N GLU A 832 21.20 53.11 -8.19
CA GLU A 832 21.96 52.56 -9.33
C GLU A 832 22.17 51.03 -9.22
N GLN A 833 22.50 50.53 -8.01
CA GLN A 833 22.69 49.10 -7.75
C GLN A 833 21.34 48.36 -7.77
N LEU A 834 20.27 48.99 -7.28
CA LEU A 834 18.92 48.45 -7.31
C LEU A 834 18.46 48.23 -8.74
N VAL A 835 18.60 49.24 -9.61
CA VAL A 835 18.23 49.14 -11.02
C VAL A 835 19.09 48.10 -11.74
N ALA A 836 20.41 48.10 -11.54
CA ALA A 836 21.31 47.14 -12.18
C ALA A 836 21.00 45.68 -11.79
N LEU A 837 20.69 45.42 -10.51
CA LEU A 837 20.30 44.08 -10.05
C LEU A 837 18.91 43.69 -10.59
N ALA A 838 17.95 44.61 -10.58
CA ALA A 838 16.62 44.37 -11.11
C ALA A 838 16.67 44.03 -12.62
N ASP A 839 17.43 44.78 -13.41
CA ASP A 839 17.58 44.54 -14.86
C ASP A 839 18.24 43.18 -15.14
N ARG A 840 19.29 42.82 -14.39
CA ARG A 840 19.94 41.49 -14.49
C ARG A 840 19.00 40.37 -14.07
N ALA A 841 18.28 40.54 -12.96
CA ALA A 841 17.32 39.56 -12.47
C ALA A 841 16.21 39.34 -13.49
N VAL A 842 15.65 40.41 -14.06
CA VAL A 842 14.72 40.31 -15.19
C VAL A 842 15.38 39.54 -16.32
N ALA A 843 16.53 39.97 -16.86
CA ALA A 843 17.20 39.33 -18.01
C ALA A 843 17.44 37.82 -17.85
N HIS A 844 17.85 37.36 -16.67
CA HIS A 844 18.30 35.99 -16.45
C HIS A 844 17.27 35.07 -15.76
N THR A 845 16.09 35.57 -15.40
CA THR A 845 15.03 34.72 -14.83
C THR A 845 14.61 33.63 -15.82
N ALA A 846 14.77 32.38 -15.39
CA ALA A 846 14.31 31.21 -16.12
C ALA A 846 12.76 31.17 -16.11
N LEU A 847 12.16 31.17 -17.31
CA LEU A 847 10.70 31.22 -17.49
C LEU A 847 10.05 29.83 -17.47
N ASP A 848 10.85 28.78 -17.35
CA ASP A 848 10.43 27.38 -17.24
C ASP A 848 10.05 26.98 -15.81
N ASN A 849 10.46 27.76 -14.80
CA ASN A 849 10.09 27.57 -13.41
C ASN A 849 8.87 28.44 -13.04
N PRO A 850 7.66 27.87 -13.00
CA PRO A 850 6.43 28.65 -12.89
C PRO A 850 6.18 29.20 -11.48
N SER A 851 6.94 28.80 -10.45
CA SER A 851 6.88 29.39 -9.10
C SER A 851 7.89 30.54 -8.88
N ALA A 852 8.98 30.57 -9.66
CA ALA A 852 10.01 31.61 -9.53
C ALA A 852 9.56 32.96 -10.09
N VAL A 853 8.79 32.95 -11.19
CA VAL A 853 8.31 34.17 -11.86
C VAL A 853 7.33 34.98 -11.00
N PRO A 854 6.26 34.39 -10.40
CA PRO A 854 5.37 35.12 -9.49
C PRO A 854 6.11 35.69 -8.28
N ALA A 855 7.02 34.91 -7.70
CA ALA A 855 7.79 35.32 -6.53
C ALA A 855 8.70 36.53 -6.84
N LEU A 856 9.36 36.54 -8.01
CA LEU A 856 10.19 37.67 -8.42
C LEU A 856 9.36 38.90 -8.81
N LEU A 857 8.23 38.73 -9.51
CA LEU A 857 7.31 39.83 -9.84
C LEU A 857 6.84 40.58 -8.59
N GLY A 858 6.34 39.85 -7.60
CA GLY A 858 5.88 40.44 -6.34
C GLY A 858 6.99 41.13 -5.56
N ARG A 859 8.23 40.64 -5.64
CA ARG A 859 9.38 41.25 -4.96
C ARG A 859 9.94 42.48 -5.70
N LEU A 860 10.01 42.46 -7.03
CA LEU A 860 10.36 43.64 -7.84
C LEU A 860 9.35 44.78 -7.61
N TRP A 861 8.07 44.45 -7.56
CA TRP A 861 7.00 45.42 -7.27
C TRP A 861 7.16 46.03 -5.88
N LYS A 862 7.34 45.19 -4.85
CA LYS A 862 7.56 45.66 -3.46
C LYS A 862 8.84 46.47 -3.28
N ALA A 863 9.88 46.17 -4.06
CA ALA A 863 11.16 46.90 -4.06
C ALA A 863 11.11 48.24 -4.82
N GLY A 864 9.98 48.59 -5.44
CA GLY A 864 9.80 49.83 -6.21
C GLY A 864 10.30 49.78 -7.66
N ALA A 865 10.79 48.63 -8.14
CA ALA A 865 11.25 48.41 -9.51
C ALA A 865 10.08 48.09 -10.46
N GLN A 866 9.11 49.00 -10.53
CA GLN A 866 7.82 48.79 -11.21
C GLN A 866 7.98 48.55 -12.72
N GLY A 867 8.86 49.30 -13.39
CA GLY A 867 9.13 49.12 -14.83
C GLY A 867 9.73 47.75 -15.16
N GLN A 868 10.62 47.24 -14.31
CA GLN A 868 11.22 45.92 -14.43
C GLN A 868 10.22 44.79 -14.13
N ALA A 869 9.30 45.00 -13.17
CA ALA A 869 8.20 44.07 -12.92
C ALA A 869 7.29 43.94 -14.15
N VAL A 870 6.95 45.06 -14.80
CA VAL A 870 6.18 45.06 -16.06
C VAL A 870 6.96 44.38 -17.19
N ALA A 871 8.25 44.68 -17.34
CA ALA A 871 9.09 44.03 -18.37
C ALA A 871 9.23 42.50 -18.17
N LEU A 872 9.29 42.03 -16.92
CA LEU A 872 9.26 40.60 -16.61
C LEU A 872 7.90 39.99 -16.91
N ALA A 873 6.80 40.68 -16.61
CA ALA A 873 5.45 40.26 -16.92
C ALA A 873 5.25 40.12 -18.45
N ASP A 874 5.71 41.09 -19.24
CA ASP A 874 5.68 41.07 -20.70
C ASP A 874 6.46 39.90 -21.29
N ARG A 875 7.62 39.58 -20.70
CA ARG A 875 8.45 38.46 -21.17
C ARG A 875 7.89 37.11 -20.73
N ALA A 876 7.29 37.03 -19.55
CA ALA A 876 6.77 35.81 -18.97
C ALA A 876 5.43 35.38 -19.58
N ALA A 877 4.49 36.31 -19.78
CA ALA A 877 3.16 36.01 -20.30
C ALA A 877 3.15 35.14 -21.58
N PRO A 878 4.02 35.35 -22.60
CA PRO A 878 4.06 34.52 -23.80
C PRO A 878 4.91 33.25 -23.69
N ARG A 879 5.69 33.04 -22.62
CA ARG A 879 6.71 31.96 -22.55
C ARG A 879 6.65 31.07 -21.32
N VAL A 880 5.97 31.48 -20.24
CA VAL A 880 5.89 30.67 -19.01
C VAL A 880 5.17 29.34 -19.27
N ALA A 881 5.62 28.29 -18.58
CA ALA A 881 4.97 26.98 -18.61
C ALA A 881 3.61 27.03 -17.87
N VAL A 882 2.55 26.60 -18.55
CA VAL A 882 1.15 26.60 -18.04
C VAL A 882 0.68 25.20 -17.60
N ASN A 883 1.63 24.33 -17.24
CA ASN A 883 1.36 22.94 -16.84
C ASN A 883 0.92 22.81 -15.38
N ASN A 884 1.23 23.78 -14.51
CA ASN A 884 0.84 23.78 -13.11
C ASN A 884 -0.27 24.82 -12.83
N PRO A 885 -1.51 24.39 -12.54
CA PRO A 885 -2.63 25.29 -12.29
C PRO A 885 -2.45 26.16 -11.04
N TYR A 886 -1.75 25.68 -10.00
CA TYR A 886 -1.44 26.50 -8.83
C TYR A 886 -0.49 27.65 -9.17
N SER A 887 0.54 27.38 -9.98
CA SER A 887 1.49 28.39 -10.41
C SER A 887 0.86 29.40 -11.39
N VAL A 888 -0.05 28.95 -12.26
CA VAL A 888 -0.84 29.84 -13.13
C VAL A 888 -1.75 30.73 -12.28
N ALA A 889 -2.44 30.18 -11.28
CA ALA A 889 -3.30 30.95 -10.39
C ALA A 889 -2.50 31.97 -9.55
N ASP A 890 -1.31 31.60 -9.08
CA ASP A 890 -0.43 32.52 -8.34
C ASP A 890 0.13 33.62 -9.25
N LEU A 891 0.52 33.28 -10.49
CA LEU A 891 0.97 34.25 -11.48
C LEU A 891 -0.14 35.23 -11.87
N LEU A 892 -1.37 34.76 -12.09
CA LEU A 892 -2.54 35.62 -12.32
C LEU A 892 -2.75 36.55 -11.11
N GLY A 893 -2.63 36.04 -9.88
CA GLY A 893 -2.70 36.86 -8.67
C GLY A 893 -1.63 37.95 -8.61
N GLN A 894 -0.39 37.66 -9.00
CA GLN A 894 0.69 38.65 -9.03
C GLN A 894 0.52 39.67 -10.18
N LEU A 895 0.10 39.24 -11.36
CA LEU A 895 -0.21 40.12 -12.50
C LEU A 895 -1.35 41.11 -12.16
N TRP A 896 -2.33 40.68 -11.37
CA TRP A 896 -3.38 41.55 -10.85
C TRP A 896 -2.80 42.62 -9.90
N GLN A 897 -1.95 42.20 -8.95
CA GLN A 897 -1.37 43.13 -7.98
C GLN A 897 -0.53 44.24 -8.63
N ILE A 898 0.04 43.98 -9.81
CA ILE A 898 0.84 44.96 -10.57
C ILE A 898 0.05 45.69 -11.66
N GLY A 899 -1.26 45.39 -11.85
CA GLY A 899 -2.12 46.03 -12.86
C GLY A 899 -1.89 45.61 -14.31
N ALA A 900 -1.26 44.46 -14.56
CA ALA A 900 -0.91 43.96 -15.89
C ALA A 900 -2.06 43.18 -16.55
N HIS A 901 -3.17 43.88 -16.83
CA HIS A 901 -4.43 43.27 -17.30
C HIS A 901 -4.33 42.63 -18.70
N GLU A 902 -3.55 43.19 -19.63
CA GLU A 902 -3.36 42.60 -20.97
C GLU A 902 -2.56 41.28 -20.92
N GLN A 903 -1.52 41.25 -20.09
CA GLN A 903 -0.65 40.09 -19.86
C GLN A 903 -1.41 38.98 -19.12
N MET A 904 -2.30 39.37 -18.20
CA MET A 904 -3.25 38.47 -17.55
C MET A 904 -4.19 37.82 -18.57
N ALA A 905 -4.77 38.59 -19.50
CA ALA A 905 -5.63 38.06 -20.56
C ALA A 905 -4.85 37.10 -21.50
N ALA A 906 -3.64 37.46 -21.92
CA ALA A 906 -2.80 36.63 -22.76
C ALA A 906 -2.35 35.31 -22.08
N LEU A 907 -2.06 35.35 -20.78
CA LEU A 907 -1.71 34.16 -20.00
C LEU A 907 -2.93 33.25 -19.78
N ALA A 908 -4.10 33.83 -19.50
CA ALA A 908 -5.35 33.09 -19.42
C ALA A 908 -5.64 32.37 -20.75
N ASP A 909 -5.51 33.06 -21.88
CA ASP A 909 -5.69 32.49 -23.23
C ASP A 909 -4.74 31.31 -23.50
N ARG A 910 -3.46 31.43 -23.13
CA ARG A 910 -2.47 30.34 -23.31
C ARG A 910 -2.70 29.17 -22.35
N GLY A 911 -3.05 29.44 -21.09
CA GLY A 911 -3.34 28.42 -20.08
C GLY A 911 -4.58 27.57 -20.44
N LEU A 912 -5.58 28.22 -21.04
CA LEU A 912 -6.81 27.58 -21.53
C LEU A 912 -6.58 26.78 -22.83
N ALA A 913 -5.54 27.09 -23.61
CA ALA A 913 -5.23 26.39 -24.86
C ALA A 913 -4.36 25.14 -24.69
N CYS A 914 -3.52 25.04 -23.65
CA CYS A 914 -2.39 24.11 -23.68
C CYS A 914 -2.53 22.80 -22.89
N THR A 915 -3.18 22.73 -21.72
CA THR A 915 -3.24 21.44 -20.97
C THR A 915 -4.10 21.43 -19.70
N ALA A 916 -4.43 22.58 -19.09
CA ALA A 916 -4.98 22.63 -17.73
C ALA A 916 -6.49 22.32 -17.61
N LEU A 917 -7.23 22.22 -18.72
CA LEU A 917 -8.69 22.07 -18.73
C LEU A 917 -9.19 20.62 -18.72
N HIS A 918 -8.30 19.63 -18.80
CA HIS A 918 -8.70 18.21 -18.77
C HIS A 918 -9.00 17.69 -17.35
N TYR A 919 -8.61 18.43 -16.32
CA TYR A 919 -8.78 18.02 -14.92
C TYR A 919 -9.71 19.01 -14.20
N PRO A 920 -10.96 18.61 -13.89
CA PRO A 920 -11.95 19.46 -13.23
C PRO A 920 -11.46 20.11 -11.93
N ARG A 921 -10.64 19.40 -11.12
CA ARG A 921 -10.05 19.94 -9.88
C ARG A 921 -9.16 21.16 -10.12
N SER A 922 -8.35 21.13 -11.18
CA SER A 922 -7.48 22.24 -11.57
C SER A 922 -8.28 23.50 -11.90
N ILE A 923 -9.43 23.32 -12.56
CA ILE A 923 -10.35 24.40 -12.92
C ILE A 923 -11.03 24.95 -11.67
N THR A 924 -11.47 24.08 -10.76
CA THR A 924 -12.10 24.54 -9.51
C THR A 924 -11.16 25.36 -8.65
N ASP A 925 -9.87 25.02 -8.62
CA ASP A 925 -8.86 25.77 -7.86
C ASP A 925 -8.58 27.15 -8.47
N VAL A 926 -8.54 27.24 -9.80
CA VAL A 926 -8.41 28.53 -10.52
C VAL A 926 -9.63 29.41 -10.26
N LEU A 927 -10.85 28.87 -10.37
CA LEU A 927 -12.09 29.61 -10.10
C LEU A 927 -12.18 30.08 -8.64
N ASP A 928 -11.77 29.23 -7.69
CA ASP A 928 -11.73 29.58 -6.27
C ASP A 928 -10.74 30.70 -5.98
N ARG A 929 -9.56 30.67 -6.63
CA ARG A 929 -8.55 31.70 -6.45
C ARG A 929 -8.96 33.03 -7.08
N LEU A 930 -9.56 33.01 -8.28
CA LEU A 930 -10.14 34.19 -8.92
C LEU A 930 -11.22 34.85 -8.05
N ARG A 931 -12.06 34.02 -7.40
CA ARG A 931 -13.04 34.49 -6.42
C ARG A 931 -12.38 35.11 -5.17
N GLN A 932 -11.31 34.50 -4.65
CA GLN A 932 -10.60 35.01 -3.47
C GLN A 932 -9.91 36.37 -3.72
N ILE A 933 -9.40 36.61 -4.93
CA ILE A 933 -8.69 37.86 -5.26
C ILE A 933 -9.63 38.99 -5.71
N SER A 934 -10.95 38.78 -5.71
CA SER A 934 -11.95 39.77 -6.12
C SER A 934 -11.64 40.40 -7.50
N ALA A 935 -11.14 39.59 -8.44
CA ALA A 935 -10.85 40.05 -9.80
C ALA A 935 -12.12 40.68 -10.42
N ASP A 936 -11.95 41.76 -11.19
CA ASP A 936 -13.06 42.43 -11.87
C ASP A 936 -13.92 41.42 -12.64
N GLY A 937 -15.23 41.67 -12.69
CA GLY A 937 -16.21 40.76 -13.29
C GLY A 937 -15.84 40.31 -14.70
N GLU A 938 -15.16 41.16 -15.48
CA GLU A 938 -14.73 40.86 -16.86
C GLU A 938 -13.73 39.70 -16.96
N VAL A 939 -12.75 39.58 -16.05
CA VAL A 939 -11.76 38.48 -16.08
C VAL A 939 -12.40 37.17 -15.65
N THR A 940 -13.28 37.22 -14.65
CA THR A 940 -14.03 36.05 -14.20
C THR A 940 -14.97 35.56 -15.30
N VAL A 941 -15.64 36.46 -16.01
CA VAL A 941 -16.52 36.15 -17.15
C VAL A 941 -15.72 35.57 -18.33
N LEU A 942 -14.57 36.14 -18.69
CA LEU A 942 -13.72 35.61 -19.78
C LEU A 942 -13.26 34.17 -19.50
N VAL A 943 -12.77 33.90 -18.29
CA VAL A 943 -12.34 32.56 -17.88
C VAL A 943 -13.53 31.61 -17.82
N ALA A 944 -14.67 32.04 -17.27
CA ALA A 944 -15.89 31.25 -17.20
C ALA A 944 -16.44 30.90 -18.60
N ASP A 945 -16.43 31.84 -19.55
CA ASP A 945 -16.88 31.62 -20.93
C ASP A 945 -16.03 30.53 -21.59
N ARG A 946 -14.72 30.57 -21.39
CA ARG A 946 -13.80 29.61 -21.98
C ARG A 946 -13.88 28.24 -21.31
N VAL A 947 -14.06 28.18 -19.99
CA VAL A 947 -14.33 26.93 -19.24
C VAL A 947 -15.64 26.32 -19.72
N ALA A 948 -16.70 27.11 -19.81
CA ALA A 948 -18.00 26.67 -20.31
C ALA A 948 -17.95 26.23 -21.77
N ALA A 949 -17.05 26.76 -22.59
CA ALA A 949 -16.88 26.37 -24.00
C ALA A 949 -15.98 25.13 -24.21
N ASN A 950 -14.97 24.91 -23.37
CA ASN A 950 -13.90 23.93 -23.64
C ASN A 950 -13.78 22.80 -22.61
N LEU A 951 -14.50 22.84 -21.49
CA LEU A 951 -14.51 21.71 -20.54
C LEU A 951 -14.95 20.43 -21.26
N ALA A 952 -14.22 19.35 -21.00
CA ALA A 952 -14.60 17.98 -21.36
C ALA A 952 -15.86 17.61 -20.56
N VAL A 953 -16.95 17.35 -21.26
CA VAL A 953 -18.28 17.16 -20.64
C VAL A 953 -18.63 15.69 -20.46
N GLU A 954 -17.69 14.78 -20.74
CA GLU A 954 -17.87 13.35 -20.62
C GLU A 954 -17.91 12.90 -19.15
N ASP A 955 -17.20 13.57 -18.24
CA ASP A 955 -17.12 13.24 -16.81
C ASP A 955 -18.20 13.97 -15.97
N PRO A 956 -19.24 13.26 -15.49
CA PRO A 956 -20.31 13.87 -14.70
C PRO A 956 -19.87 14.50 -13.37
N ASP A 957 -18.93 13.89 -12.64
CA ASP A 957 -18.46 14.42 -11.35
C ASP A 957 -17.66 15.72 -11.55
N GLY A 958 -16.79 15.70 -12.57
CA GLY A 958 -16.06 16.87 -13.02
C GLY A 958 -16.96 18.05 -13.38
N VAL A 959 -17.98 17.79 -14.20
CA VAL A 959 -18.97 18.80 -14.59
C VAL A 959 -19.73 19.33 -13.37
N ALA A 960 -20.19 18.44 -12.48
CA ALA A 960 -20.92 18.81 -11.27
C ALA A 960 -20.08 19.74 -10.37
N SER A 961 -18.80 19.42 -10.20
CA SER A 961 -17.85 20.22 -9.43
C SER A 961 -17.63 21.61 -10.04
N VAL A 962 -17.43 21.70 -11.36
CA VAL A 962 -17.21 22.98 -12.06
C VAL A 962 -18.47 23.85 -12.07
N LEU A 963 -19.65 23.27 -12.32
CA LEU A 963 -20.94 23.99 -12.28
C LEU A 963 -21.16 24.67 -10.92
N GLY A 964 -20.92 23.94 -9.83
CA GLY A 964 -21.05 24.49 -8.48
C GLY A 964 -20.09 25.65 -8.20
N ARG A 965 -18.89 25.65 -8.80
CA ARG A 965 -17.91 26.73 -8.65
C ARG A 965 -18.19 27.93 -9.55
N LEU A 966 -18.61 27.72 -10.80
CA LEU A 966 -19.06 28.80 -11.69
C LEU A 966 -20.24 29.56 -11.09
N TRP A 967 -21.20 28.83 -10.52
CA TRP A 967 -22.33 29.44 -9.82
C TRP A 967 -21.89 30.30 -8.64
N LYS A 968 -21.00 29.78 -7.79
CA LYS A 968 -20.44 30.51 -6.64
C LYS A 968 -19.54 31.69 -7.05
N ALA A 969 -18.99 31.68 -8.25
CA ALA A 969 -18.19 32.77 -8.81
C ALA A 969 -19.03 33.87 -9.47
N GLY A 970 -20.36 33.72 -9.54
CA GLY A 970 -21.24 34.70 -10.16
C GLY A 970 -21.29 34.64 -11.69
N ALA A 971 -20.84 33.52 -12.29
CA ALA A 971 -20.88 33.29 -13.74
C ALA A 971 -22.10 32.42 -14.10
N GLN A 972 -23.32 32.91 -13.84
CA GLN A 972 -24.53 32.09 -13.96
C GLN A 972 -24.85 31.73 -15.43
N GLU A 973 -24.64 32.64 -16.37
CA GLU A 973 -24.89 32.36 -17.80
C GLU A 973 -23.98 31.25 -18.33
N GLN A 974 -22.72 31.24 -17.90
CA GLN A 974 -21.72 30.26 -18.27
C GLN A 974 -21.98 28.89 -17.61
N ALA A 975 -22.48 28.88 -16.38
CA ALA A 975 -22.93 27.65 -15.73
C ALA A 975 -24.11 27.02 -16.50
N VAL A 976 -25.06 27.83 -16.98
CA VAL A 976 -26.17 27.35 -17.82
C VAL A 976 -25.66 26.86 -19.18
N ALA A 977 -24.73 27.58 -19.82
CA ALA A 977 -24.14 27.15 -21.09
C ALA A 977 -23.36 25.83 -20.98
N LEU A 978 -22.65 25.62 -19.86
CA LEU A 978 -21.98 24.36 -19.57
C LEU A 978 -23.00 23.23 -19.33
N ALA A 979 -24.07 23.50 -18.60
CA ALA A 979 -25.16 22.55 -18.37
C ALA A 979 -25.83 22.13 -19.70
N ASP A 980 -26.05 23.07 -20.62
CA ASP A 980 -26.60 22.80 -21.96
C ASP A 980 -25.69 21.90 -22.81
N ARG A 981 -24.37 22.08 -22.72
CA ARG A 981 -23.40 21.23 -23.41
C ARG A 981 -23.29 19.84 -22.78
N ALA A 982 -23.36 19.76 -21.44
CA ALA A 982 -23.12 18.53 -20.69
C ALA A 982 -24.31 17.58 -20.68
N ALA A 983 -25.54 18.10 -20.49
CA ALA A 983 -26.75 17.28 -20.40
C ALA A 983 -26.94 16.27 -21.56
N PRO A 984 -26.61 16.57 -22.84
CA PRO A 984 -26.71 15.59 -23.93
C PRO A 984 -25.49 14.68 -24.12
N ARG A 985 -24.34 14.96 -23.48
CA ARG A 985 -23.05 14.31 -23.81
C ARG A 985 -22.38 13.58 -22.66
N VAL A 986 -22.76 13.85 -21.42
CA VAL A 986 -22.15 13.22 -20.25
C VAL A 986 -22.29 11.70 -20.29
N ALA A 987 -21.26 11.01 -19.81
CA ALA A 987 -21.27 9.57 -19.63
C ALA A 987 -22.29 9.17 -18.56
N LEU A 988 -22.91 8.01 -18.75
CA LEU A 988 -23.96 7.45 -17.88
C LEU A 988 -23.52 6.13 -17.25
N ASP A 989 -22.22 5.89 -17.25
CA ASP A 989 -21.55 4.69 -16.73
C ASP A 989 -21.60 4.62 -15.21
N ASN A 990 -21.52 5.77 -14.53
CA ASN A 990 -21.64 5.87 -13.08
C ASN A 990 -22.92 6.64 -12.65
N PRO A 991 -23.98 5.92 -12.20
CA PRO A 991 -25.23 6.54 -11.77
C PRO A 991 -25.07 7.50 -10.58
N HIS A 992 -24.10 7.28 -9.70
CA HIS A 992 -23.85 8.15 -8.55
C HIS A 992 -23.37 9.53 -9.01
N HIS A 993 -22.40 9.57 -9.92
CA HIS A 993 -21.91 10.83 -10.47
C HIS A 993 -23.01 11.57 -11.26
N VAL A 994 -23.86 10.82 -11.98
CA VAL A 994 -25.04 11.39 -12.65
C VAL A 994 -26.04 11.96 -11.64
N ALA A 995 -26.28 11.26 -10.53
CA ALA A 995 -27.14 11.74 -9.44
C ALA A 995 -26.61 13.03 -8.80
N ASP A 996 -25.29 13.15 -8.60
CA ASP A 996 -24.65 14.38 -8.13
C ASP A 996 -24.77 15.52 -9.14
N LEU A 997 -24.59 15.24 -10.44
CA LEU A 997 -24.80 16.23 -11.49
C LEU A 997 -26.26 16.71 -11.54
N LEU A 998 -27.24 15.82 -11.44
CA LEU A 998 -28.66 16.17 -11.37
C LEU A 998 -28.96 17.10 -10.18
N LYS A 999 -28.39 16.80 -9.02
CA LYS A 999 -28.49 17.67 -7.84
C LYS A 999 -27.91 19.06 -8.12
N ARG A 1000 -26.72 19.14 -8.73
CA ARG A 1000 -26.09 20.43 -9.08
C ARG A 1000 -26.91 21.22 -10.10
N LEU A 1001 -27.46 20.56 -11.12
CA LEU A 1001 -28.34 21.18 -12.11
C LEU A 1001 -29.60 21.77 -11.46
N GLN A 1002 -30.14 21.09 -10.43
CA GLN A 1002 -31.27 21.60 -9.65
C GLN A 1002 -30.89 22.82 -8.80
N GLU A 1003 -29.74 22.77 -8.11
CA GLU A 1003 -29.24 23.89 -7.29
C GLU A 1003 -29.04 25.17 -8.10
N ILE A 1004 -28.64 25.06 -9.37
CA ILE A 1004 -28.45 26.21 -10.28
C ILE A 1004 -29.71 26.59 -11.09
N GLY A 1005 -30.84 25.91 -10.87
CA GLY A 1005 -32.10 26.18 -11.57
C GLY A 1005 -32.18 25.71 -13.04
N ALA A 1006 -31.25 24.86 -13.48
CA ALA A 1006 -31.19 24.30 -14.84
C ALA A 1006 -32.17 23.13 -15.03
N HIS A 1007 -33.47 23.38 -14.80
CA HIS A 1007 -34.50 22.33 -14.75
C HIS A 1007 -34.68 21.58 -16.08
N LYS A 1008 -34.57 22.27 -17.23
CA LYS A 1008 -34.73 21.63 -18.55
C LYS A 1008 -33.61 20.62 -18.81
N GLN A 1009 -32.38 20.98 -18.44
CA GLN A 1009 -31.17 20.18 -18.60
C GLN A 1009 -31.20 18.99 -17.63
N ALA A 1010 -31.66 19.21 -16.39
CA ALA A 1010 -31.87 18.13 -15.42
C ALA A 1010 -32.88 17.10 -15.92
N VAL A 1011 -34.01 17.52 -16.51
CA VAL A 1011 -35.00 16.60 -17.11
C VAL A 1011 -34.39 15.84 -18.30
N ALA A 1012 -33.68 16.53 -19.20
CA ALA A 1012 -33.05 15.87 -20.35
C ALA A 1012 -31.97 14.84 -19.95
N LEU A 1013 -31.18 15.15 -18.92
CA LEU A 1013 -30.22 14.20 -18.36
C LEU A 1013 -30.92 13.03 -17.66
N ALA A 1014 -32.01 13.30 -16.91
CA ALA A 1014 -32.81 12.27 -16.27
C ALA A 1014 -33.45 11.32 -17.28
N ASP A 1015 -33.95 11.81 -18.42
CA ASP A 1015 -34.49 10.99 -19.51
C ASP A 1015 -33.43 10.06 -20.10
N ARG A 1016 -32.23 10.58 -20.38
CA ARG A 1016 -31.11 9.78 -20.88
C ARG A 1016 -30.65 8.75 -19.85
N ALA A 1017 -30.51 9.16 -18.59
CA ALA A 1017 -30.11 8.29 -17.50
C ALA A 1017 -31.13 7.16 -17.30
N ALA A 1018 -32.43 7.45 -17.32
CA ALA A 1018 -33.46 6.43 -17.19
C ALA A 1018 -33.38 5.35 -18.29
N ALA A 1019 -32.95 5.71 -19.51
CA ALA A 1019 -32.87 4.80 -20.65
C ALA A 1019 -31.55 4.00 -20.76
N HIS A 1020 -30.44 4.51 -20.21
CA HIS A 1020 -29.10 4.01 -20.55
C HIS A 1020 -28.13 3.81 -19.37
N THR A 1021 -28.61 4.00 -18.14
CA THR A 1021 -27.75 3.84 -16.95
C THR A 1021 -27.44 2.37 -16.67
N ALA A 1022 -26.18 2.09 -16.29
CA ALA A 1022 -25.78 0.77 -15.83
C ALA A 1022 -26.44 0.45 -14.47
N LEU A 1023 -27.11 -0.71 -14.38
CA LEU A 1023 -27.91 -1.09 -13.22
C LEU A 1023 -27.16 -1.98 -12.22
N HIS A 1024 -25.84 -2.15 -12.37
CA HIS A 1024 -25.06 -3.11 -11.59
C HIS A 1024 -24.77 -2.65 -10.16
N ASP A 1025 -24.56 -1.36 -9.92
CA ASP A 1025 -24.27 -0.84 -8.59
C ASP A 1025 -25.59 -0.45 -7.88
N PRO A 1026 -26.02 -1.20 -6.84
CA PRO A 1026 -27.29 -0.93 -6.18
C PRO A 1026 -27.32 0.42 -5.44
N ILE A 1027 -26.19 0.91 -4.91
CA ILE A 1027 -26.12 2.21 -4.23
C ILE A 1027 -26.30 3.34 -5.24
N ALA A 1028 -25.63 3.22 -6.38
CA ALA A 1028 -25.72 4.20 -7.43
C ALA A 1028 -27.14 4.28 -8.01
N VAL A 1029 -27.78 3.13 -8.24
CA VAL A 1029 -29.18 3.06 -8.70
C VAL A 1029 -30.14 3.62 -7.65
N ALA A 1030 -29.98 3.27 -6.37
CA ALA A 1030 -30.77 3.83 -5.27
C ALA A 1030 -30.65 5.36 -5.22
N SER A 1031 -29.42 5.87 -5.31
CA SER A 1031 -29.14 7.31 -5.33
C SER A 1031 -29.84 8.01 -6.49
N LEU A 1032 -29.80 7.42 -7.69
CA LEU A 1032 -30.46 7.97 -8.88
C LEU A 1032 -31.99 7.98 -8.75
N LEU A 1033 -32.60 6.89 -8.26
CA LEU A 1033 -34.04 6.81 -7.98
C LEU A 1033 -34.47 7.88 -6.97
N GLY A 1034 -33.69 8.05 -5.89
CA GLY A 1034 -33.89 9.11 -4.91
C GLY A 1034 -33.89 10.50 -5.55
N ARG A 1035 -32.93 10.78 -6.44
CA ARG A 1035 -32.87 12.05 -7.19
C ARG A 1035 -34.05 12.23 -8.13
N PHE A 1036 -34.45 11.21 -8.89
CA PHE A 1036 -35.63 11.29 -9.76
C PHE A 1036 -36.91 11.61 -8.97
N ARG A 1037 -37.03 11.07 -7.76
CA ARG A 1037 -38.14 11.38 -6.85
C ARG A 1037 -38.10 12.84 -6.40
N GLU A 1038 -36.94 13.35 -5.99
CA GLU A 1038 -36.77 14.75 -5.56
C GLU A 1038 -37.14 15.75 -6.66
N ILE A 1039 -36.86 15.44 -7.93
CA ILE A 1039 -37.21 16.29 -9.08
C ILE A 1039 -38.63 16.03 -9.65
N GLY A 1040 -39.39 15.11 -9.06
CA GLY A 1040 -40.76 14.77 -9.51
C GLY A 1040 -40.84 14.03 -10.85
N ALA A 1041 -39.76 13.38 -11.27
CA ALA A 1041 -39.60 12.71 -12.57
C ALA A 1041 -40.27 11.31 -12.60
N GLN A 1042 -41.59 11.26 -12.41
CA GLN A 1042 -42.34 10.00 -12.29
C GLN A 1042 -42.24 9.10 -13.54
N GLY A 1043 -42.15 9.68 -14.73
CA GLY A 1043 -41.99 8.92 -15.98
C GLY A 1043 -40.64 8.23 -16.08
N GLN A 1044 -39.58 8.87 -15.60
CA GLN A 1044 -38.20 8.39 -15.58
C GLN A 1044 -38.00 7.33 -14.50
N ILE A 1045 -38.65 7.49 -13.34
CA ILE A 1045 -38.75 6.42 -12.33
C ILE A 1045 -39.41 5.18 -12.93
N ALA A 1046 -40.54 5.33 -13.60
CA ALA A 1046 -41.24 4.22 -14.24
C ALA A 1046 -40.40 3.55 -15.34
N ALA A 1047 -39.64 4.33 -16.13
CA ALA A 1047 -38.74 3.81 -17.15
C ALA A 1047 -37.57 3.02 -16.55
N LEU A 1048 -36.89 3.56 -15.52
CA LEU A 1048 -35.79 2.86 -14.86
C LEU A 1048 -36.26 1.56 -14.18
N VAL A 1049 -37.42 1.58 -13.53
CA VAL A 1049 -38.08 0.39 -12.95
C VAL A 1049 -38.45 -0.63 -14.02
N ALA A 1050 -38.83 -0.21 -15.24
CA ALA A 1050 -39.13 -1.12 -16.34
C ALA A 1050 -37.89 -1.81 -16.91
N HIS A 1051 -36.69 -1.25 -16.71
CA HIS A 1051 -35.41 -1.86 -17.09
C HIS A 1051 -34.88 -2.91 -16.11
N ASP A 1052 -35.69 -3.27 -15.11
CA ASP A 1052 -35.44 -4.36 -14.19
C ASP A 1052 -34.14 -4.26 -13.34
N PRO A 1053 -33.97 -3.17 -12.56
CA PRO A 1053 -32.81 -3.02 -11.67
C PRO A 1053 -32.69 -4.19 -10.69
N ALA A 1054 -33.81 -4.78 -10.26
CA ALA A 1054 -33.81 -5.97 -9.41
C ALA A 1054 -33.11 -7.18 -10.03
N ALA A 1055 -33.12 -7.35 -11.37
CA ALA A 1055 -32.43 -8.44 -12.05
C ALA A 1055 -30.94 -8.16 -12.31
N HIS A 1056 -30.55 -6.89 -12.41
CA HIS A 1056 -29.21 -6.49 -12.86
C HIS A 1056 -28.28 -5.99 -11.75
N ALA A 1057 -28.82 -5.56 -10.62
CA ALA A 1057 -28.04 -5.11 -9.47
C ALA A 1057 -27.18 -6.24 -8.90
N ALA A 1058 -25.95 -5.91 -8.55
CA ALA A 1058 -25.06 -6.77 -7.77
C ALA A 1058 -25.64 -6.91 -6.35
N VAL A 1059 -25.64 -8.15 -5.85
CA VAL A 1059 -26.20 -8.50 -4.54
C VAL A 1059 -25.12 -8.90 -3.52
N ASP A 1060 -23.86 -8.86 -3.92
CA ASP A 1060 -22.69 -9.18 -3.11
C ASP A 1060 -22.46 -8.17 -1.97
N TYR A 1061 -23.00 -6.95 -2.07
CA TYR A 1061 -22.87 -5.94 -1.02
C TYR A 1061 -24.20 -5.67 -0.29
N PRO A 1062 -24.46 -6.26 0.91
CA PRO A 1062 -25.76 -6.18 1.60
C PRO A 1062 -26.23 -4.75 1.88
N TYR A 1063 -25.32 -3.85 2.23
CA TYR A 1063 -25.67 -2.43 2.47
C TYR A 1063 -26.22 -1.76 1.22
N GLY A 1064 -25.64 -2.05 0.05
CA GLY A 1064 -26.14 -1.51 -1.21
C GLY A 1064 -27.52 -2.04 -1.55
N VAL A 1065 -27.75 -3.33 -1.31
CA VAL A 1065 -29.05 -3.97 -1.49
C VAL A 1065 -30.11 -3.36 -0.56
N ASP A 1066 -29.80 -3.16 0.72
CA ASP A 1066 -30.69 -2.50 1.69
C ASP A 1066 -31.14 -1.11 1.16
N ARG A 1067 -30.18 -0.29 0.70
CA ARG A 1067 -30.48 1.05 0.15
C ARG A 1067 -31.35 1.01 -1.10
N LEU A 1068 -31.13 0.04 -1.98
CA LEU A 1068 -31.95 -0.11 -3.17
C LEU A 1068 -33.36 -0.61 -2.83
N LEU A 1069 -33.50 -1.55 -1.88
CA LEU A 1069 -34.80 -2.01 -1.38
C LEU A 1069 -35.60 -0.87 -0.75
N GLU A 1070 -34.94 -0.05 0.09
CA GLU A 1070 -35.52 1.17 0.67
C GLU A 1070 -36.10 2.08 -0.42
N GLN A 1071 -35.30 2.41 -1.44
CA GLN A 1071 -35.75 3.29 -2.52
C GLN A 1071 -36.87 2.66 -3.37
N LEU A 1072 -36.80 1.37 -3.69
CA LEU A 1072 -37.86 0.66 -4.42
C LEU A 1072 -39.18 0.61 -3.62
N GLN A 1073 -39.10 0.49 -2.30
CA GLN A 1073 -40.26 0.54 -1.42
C GLN A 1073 -40.87 1.95 -1.38
N GLU A 1074 -40.04 2.99 -1.25
CA GLU A 1074 -40.49 4.39 -1.20
C GLU A 1074 -41.18 4.85 -2.49
N ILE A 1075 -40.77 4.33 -3.65
CA ILE A 1075 -41.42 4.61 -4.94
C ILE A 1075 -42.60 3.67 -5.26
N GLY A 1076 -42.93 2.71 -4.39
CA GLY A 1076 -44.04 1.77 -4.57
C GLY A 1076 -43.79 0.64 -5.59
N ALA A 1077 -42.53 0.37 -5.96
CA ALA A 1077 -42.15 -0.67 -6.90
C ALA A 1077 -42.09 -2.07 -6.24
N HIS A 1078 -43.18 -2.52 -5.62
CA HIS A 1078 -43.22 -3.72 -4.78
C HIS A 1078 -42.75 -5.00 -5.49
N LYS A 1079 -43.05 -5.17 -6.78
CA LYS A 1079 -42.60 -6.35 -7.56
C LYS A 1079 -41.08 -6.40 -7.73
N GLN A 1080 -40.46 -5.25 -7.98
CA GLN A 1080 -38.99 -5.12 -8.08
C GLN A 1080 -38.35 -5.38 -6.72
N ALA A 1081 -38.90 -4.78 -5.66
CA ALA A 1081 -38.39 -4.97 -4.30
C ALA A 1081 -38.41 -6.44 -3.89
N LEU A 1082 -39.50 -7.17 -4.20
CA LEU A 1082 -39.58 -8.61 -3.92
C LEU A 1082 -38.58 -9.44 -4.74
N ALA A 1083 -38.41 -9.14 -6.04
CA ALA A 1083 -37.44 -9.84 -6.88
C ALA A 1083 -35.98 -9.61 -6.44
N LEU A 1084 -35.64 -8.39 -6.01
CA LEU A 1084 -34.34 -8.08 -5.44
C LEU A 1084 -34.14 -8.79 -4.09
N ALA A 1085 -35.17 -8.83 -3.25
CA ALA A 1085 -35.17 -9.54 -1.98
C ALA A 1085 -34.92 -11.05 -2.15
N ASP A 1086 -35.54 -11.70 -3.15
CA ASP A 1086 -35.31 -13.11 -3.47
C ASP A 1086 -33.84 -13.37 -3.82
N ARG A 1087 -33.28 -12.55 -4.72
CA ARG A 1087 -31.86 -12.68 -5.12
C ARG A 1087 -30.92 -12.41 -3.96
N ALA A 1088 -31.21 -11.41 -3.13
CA ALA A 1088 -30.40 -11.05 -1.98
C ALA A 1088 -30.37 -12.18 -0.94
N ALA A 1089 -31.55 -12.72 -0.60
CA ALA A 1089 -31.67 -13.85 0.31
C ALA A 1089 -30.87 -15.07 -0.17
N ALA A 1090 -30.78 -15.31 -1.48
CA ALA A 1090 -30.04 -16.43 -2.04
C ALA A 1090 -28.51 -16.19 -2.19
N HIS A 1091 -28.07 -14.96 -2.48
CA HIS A 1091 -26.73 -14.73 -3.00
C HIS A 1091 -25.92 -13.63 -2.33
N THR A 1092 -26.48 -12.90 -1.37
CA THR A 1092 -25.72 -11.84 -0.68
C THR A 1092 -24.55 -12.37 0.15
N ALA A 1093 -23.44 -11.61 0.17
CA ALA A 1093 -22.29 -11.93 1.01
C ALA A 1093 -22.63 -11.78 2.49
N LEU A 1094 -22.01 -12.60 3.35
CA LEU A 1094 -22.30 -12.67 4.79
C LEU A 1094 -21.06 -12.35 5.64
N ASP A 1095 -20.16 -11.55 5.07
CA ASP A 1095 -18.87 -11.14 5.62
C ASP A 1095 -19.00 -10.06 6.70
N ASN A 1096 -20.00 -9.18 6.60
CA ASN A 1096 -20.27 -8.13 7.58
C ASN A 1096 -21.63 -8.34 8.29
N PRO A 1097 -21.63 -8.84 9.54
CA PRO A 1097 -22.85 -9.08 10.31
C PRO A 1097 -23.74 -7.85 10.49
N HIS A 1098 -23.17 -6.65 10.54
CA HIS A 1098 -23.96 -5.42 10.70
C HIS A 1098 -24.81 -5.15 9.45
N HIS A 1099 -24.19 -5.21 8.26
CA HIS A 1099 -24.92 -4.99 7.01
C HIS A 1099 -25.96 -6.09 6.75
N VAL A 1100 -25.68 -7.32 7.17
CA VAL A 1100 -26.65 -8.41 7.12
C VAL A 1100 -27.80 -8.16 8.09
N ALA A 1101 -27.54 -7.64 9.29
CA ALA A 1101 -28.57 -7.28 10.26
C ALA A 1101 -29.53 -6.21 9.69
N ASP A 1102 -28.97 -5.17 9.07
CA ASP A 1102 -29.75 -4.12 8.39
C ASP A 1102 -30.61 -4.70 7.26
N LEU A 1103 -30.04 -5.59 6.44
CA LEU A 1103 -30.78 -6.27 5.38
C LEU A 1103 -31.91 -7.16 5.91
N VAL A 1104 -31.69 -7.91 6.99
CA VAL A 1104 -32.72 -8.74 7.64
C VAL A 1104 -33.89 -7.87 8.13
N GLU A 1105 -33.60 -6.72 8.74
CA GLU A 1105 -34.65 -5.77 9.13
C GLU A 1105 -35.40 -5.22 7.92
N ARG A 1106 -34.68 -4.83 6.86
CA ARG A 1106 -35.31 -4.30 5.65
C ARG A 1106 -36.23 -5.32 4.97
N LEU A 1107 -35.80 -6.57 4.87
CA LEU A 1107 -36.62 -7.67 4.34
C LEU A 1107 -37.89 -7.88 5.17
N ARG A 1108 -37.82 -7.71 6.49
CA ARG A 1108 -39.00 -7.73 7.37
C ARG A 1108 -39.93 -6.55 7.07
N GLU A 1109 -39.39 -5.33 6.92
CA GLU A 1109 -40.18 -4.12 6.67
C GLU A 1109 -40.97 -4.15 5.37
N ILE A 1110 -40.44 -4.80 4.33
CA ILE A 1110 -41.15 -5.01 3.05
C ILE A 1110 -42.13 -6.21 3.10
N GLY A 1111 -42.19 -6.95 4.22
CA GLY A 1111 -43.07 -8.11 4.40
C GLY A 1111 -42.58 -9.41 3.78
N ALA A 1112 -41.30 -9.51 3.40
CA ALA A 1112 -40.69 -10.65 2.71
C ALA A 1112 -40.26 -11.77 3.69
N GLN A 1113 -41.25 -12.39 4.37
CA GLN A 1113 -41.00 -13.34 5.46
C GLN A 1113 -40.26 -14.63 5.00
N GLU A 1114 -40.54 -15.12 3.80
CA GLU A 1114 -39.86 -16.32 3.26
C GLU A 1114 -38.37 -16.04 2.99
N GLN A 1115 -38.06 -14.84 2.52
CA GLN A 1115 -36.71 -14.37 2.20
C GLN A 1115 -35.92 -14.10 3.48
N VAL A 1116 -36.56 -13.58 4.53
CA VAL A 1116 -35.97 -13.47 5.87
C VAL A 1116 -35.57 -14.85 6.39
N ALA A 1117 -36.44 -15.86 6.27
CA ALA A 1117 -36.12 -17.23 6.71
C ALA A 1117 -34.95 -17.83 5.91
N ALA A 1118 -34.96 -17.68 4.58
CA ALA A 1118 -33.88 -18.19 3.72
C ALA A 1118 -32.53 -17.51 4.02
N LEU A 1119 -32.51 -16.19 4.25
CA LEU A 1119 -31.30 -15.47 4.62
C LEU A 1119 -30.82 -15.89 6.02
N ALA A 1120 -31.74 -16.05 6.99
CA ALA A 1120 -31.41 -16.50 8.33
C ALA A 1120 -30.76 -17.88 8.34
N ASP A 1121 -31.25 -18.83 7.52
CA ASP A 1121 -30.66 -20.16 7.40
C ASP A 1121 -29.24 -20.12 6.83
N ARG A 1122 -29.00 -19.25 5.83
CA ARG A 1122 -27.63 -19.05 5.28
C ARG A 1122 -26.69 -18.39 6.29
N VAL A 1123 -27.19 -17.44 7.09
CA VAL A 1123 -26.42 -16.77 8.14
C VAL A 1123 -25.86 -17.78 9.14
N VAL A 1124 -26.65 -18.77 9.55
CA VAL A 1124 -26.19 -19.83 10.46
C VAL A 1124 -24.98 -20.57 9.90
N ALA A 1125 -25.00 -20.90 8.61
CA ALA A 1125 -23.96 -21.71 7.97
C ALA A 1125 -22.71 -20.91 7.58
N HIS A 1126 -22.86 -19.65 7.19
CA HIS A 1126 -21.82 -18.93 6.45
C HIS A 1126 -21.51 -17.52 6.96
N ALA A 1127 -22.23 -17.00 7.95
CA ALA A 1127 -21.90 -15.67 8.47
C ALA A 1127 -20.53 -15.67 9.15
N ALA A 1128 -19.76 -14.62 8.86
CA ALA A 1128 -18.55 -14.29 9.58
C ALA A 1128 -18.89 -13.89 11.02
N ILE A 1129 -18.14 -14.39 11.99
CA ILE A 1129 -18.33 -14.05 13.41
C ILE A 1129 -17.18 -13.13 13.82
N ALA A 1130 -17.29 -11.87 13.40
CA ALA A 1130 -16.30 -10.84 13.66
C ALA A 1130 -16.98 -9.57 14.19
N GLY A 1131 -16.36 -8.94 15.18
CA GLY A 1131 -16.88 -7.72 15.80
C GLY A 1131 -18.04 -7.98 16.77
N PRO A 1132 -17.82 -7.91 18.10
CA PRO A 1132 -18.85 -8.18 19.10
C PRO A 1132 -20.15 -7.38 18.91
N GLY A 1133 -20.04 -6.08 18.61
CA GLY A 1133 -21.20 -5.21 18.40
C GLY A 1133 -22.01 -5.56 17.14
N ALA A 1134 -21.34 -5.97 16.06
CA ALA A 1134 -22.00 -6.33 14.82
C ALA A 1134 -22.76 -7.67 14.96
N VAL A 1135 -22.16 -8.64 15.64
CA VAL A 1135 -22.78 -9.93 15.92
C VAL A 1135 -23.94 -9.81 16.90
N ALA A 1136 -23.81 -8.98 17.95
CA ALA A 1136 -24.90 -8.68 18.86
C ALA A 1136 -26.10 -8.05 18.12
N SER A 1137 -25.84 -7.06 17.25
CA SER A 1137 -26.87 -6.46 16.41
C SER A 1137 -27.58 -7.51 15.53
N LEU A 1138 -26.83 -8.40 14.89
CA LEU A 1138 -27.40 -9.47 14.07
C LEU A 1138 -28.28 -10.43 14.88
N LEU A 1139 -27.83 -10.85 16.07
CA LEU A 1139 -28.63 -11.70 16.96
C LEU A 1139 -29.92 -11.03 17.40
N ASP A 1140 -29.86 -9.75 17.78
CA ASP A 1140 -31.04 -8.96 18.14
C ASP A 1140 -32.03 -8.86 16.98
N ARG A 1141 -31.54 -8.66 15.74
CA ARG A 1141 -32.40 -8.65 14.54
C ARG A 1141 -33.01 -10.01 14.24
N LEU A 1142 -32.24 -11.09 14.35
CA LEU A 1142 -32.77 -12.45 14.18
C LEU A 1142 -33.87 -12.78 15.21
N TRP A 1143 -33.70 -12.33 16.45
CA TRP A 1143 -34.73 -12.48 17.50
C TRP A 1143 -35.97 -11.66 17.19
N LEU A 1144 -35.78 -10.43 16.72
CA LEU A 1144 -36.86 -9.50 16.36
C LEU A 1144 -37.71 -10.01 15.19
N VAL A 1145 -37.10 -10.71 14.23
CA VAL A 1145 -37.82 -11.32 13.10
C VAL A 1145 -38.39 -12.72 13.40
N GLY A 1146 -38.18 -13.25 14.61
CA GLY A 1146 -38.71 -14.55 15.03
C GLY A 1146 -37.86 -15.77 14.63
N ALA A 1147 -36.67 -15.58 14.05
CA ALA A 1147 -35.72 -16.62 13.65
C ALA A 1147 -34.93 -17.17 14.86
N ARG A 1148 -35.65 -17.70 15.86
CA ARG A 1148 -35.08 -18.10 17.16
C ARG A 1148 -34.09 -19.26 17.05
N GLU A 1149 -34.41 -20.27 16.24
CA GLU A 1149 -33.54 -21.45 16.07
C GLU A 1149 -32.21 -21.05 15.43
N GLN A 1150 -32.26 -20.20 14.40
CA GLN A 1150 -31.09 -19.67 13.71
C GLN A 1150 -30.24 -18.80 14.63
N ALA A 1151 -30.87 -17.96 15.46
CA ALA A 1151 -30.15 -17.15 16.41
C ALA A 1151 -29.47 -17.98 17.50
N VAL A 1152 -30.09 -19.08 17.96
CA VAL A 1152 -29.46 -20.03 18.90
C VAL A 1152 -28.27 -20.73 18.22
N ALA A 1153 -28.44 -21.20 16.98
CA ALA A 1153 -27.36 -21.86 16.24
C ALA A 1153 -26.17 -20.92 15.97
N LEU A 1154 -26.43 -19.64 15.67
CA LEU A 1154 -25.38 -18.62 15.54
C LEU A 1154 -24.70 -18.34 16.90
N ALA A 1155 -25.49 -18.25 17.98
CA ALA A 1155 -24.97 -18.07 19.34
C ALA A 1155 -24.03 -19.21 19.75
N ASP A 1156 -24.33 -20.45 19.38
CA ASP A 1156 -23.51 -21.62 19.73
C ASP A 1156 -22.11 -21.61 19.08
N ARG A 1157 -21.94 -20.85 17.98
CA ARG A 1157 -20.65 -20.65 17.29
C ARG A 1157 -19.75 -19.60 17.97
N LEU A 1158 -20.32 -18.67 18.75
CA LEU A 1158 -19.59 -17.54 19.37
C LEU A 1158 -18.42 -17.97 20.26
N PRO A 1159 -18.55 -18.99 21.13
CA PRO A 1159 -17.46 -19.31 22.05
C PRO A 1159 -16.21 -19.76 21.29
N ALA A 1160 -16.35 -20.49 20.19
CA ALA A 1160 -15.21 -21.03 19.47
C ALA A 1160 -14.27 -19.96 18.88
N VAL A 1161 -14.83 -18.83 18.44
CA VAL A 1161 -14.09 -17.66 17.95
C VAL A 1161 -13.61 -16.72 19.07
N GLY A 1162 -13.87 -17.06 20.33
CA GLY A 1162 -13.44 -16.26 21.49
C GLY A 1162 -14.45 -15.23 21.99
N MET A 1163 -15.72 -15.31 21.60
CA MET A 1163 -16.80 -14.39 22.00
C MET A 1163 -17.71 -15.00 23.08
N PHE A 1164 -17.12 -15.63 24.10
CA PHE A 1164 -17.91 -16.24 25.18
C PHE A 1164 -18.62 -15.21 26.06
N ALA A 1165 -18.10 -13.99 26.18
CA ALA A 1165 -18.74 -12.93 26.96
C ALA A 1165 -20.10 -12.51 26.36
N GLU A 1166 -20.17 -12.44 25.04
CA GLU A 1166 -21.38 -12.17 24.25
C GLU A 1166 -22.34 -13.35 24.34
N PHE A 1167 -21.83 -14.59 24.21
CA PHE A 1167 -22.63 -15.80 24.41
C PHE A 1167 -23.32 -15.82 25.78
N LEU A 1168 -22.66 -15.34 26.83
CA LEU A 1168 -23.25 -15.26 28.17
C LEU A 1168 -24.35 -14.19 28.28
N GLN A 1169 -24.41 -13.17 27.42
CA GLN A 1169 -25.50 -12.16 27.43
C GLN A 1169 -26.84 -12.71 26.96
N ILE A 1170 -26.84 -13.91 26.36
CA ILE A 1170 -28.00 -14.48 25.69
C ILE A 1170 -28.81 -15.32 26.68
N ALA A 1171 -30.10 -15.00 26.82
CA ALA A 1171 -31.06 -15.74 27.63
C ALA A 1171 -30.56 -16.03 29.07
N ASP A 1172 -30.57 -17.31 29.49
CA ASP A 1172 -30.16 -17.76 30.81
C ASP A 1172 -28.72 -18.30 30.86
N HIS A 1173 -27.92 -18.05 29.82
CA HIS A 1173 -26.57 -18.60 29.69
C HIS A 1173 -25.64 -18.21 30.84
N ARG A 1174 -25.75 -16.98 31.38
CA ARG A 1174 -24.99 -16.56 32.59
C ARG A 1174 -25.16 -17.53 33.76
N VAL A 1175 -26.36 -18.08 33.94
CA VAL A 1175 -26.67 -18.98 35.05
C VAL A 1175 -26.20 -20.39 34.71
N ARG A 1176 -26.50 -20.88 33.51
CA ARG A 1176 -26.17 -22.24 33.07
C ARG A 1176 -24.67 -22.50 32.97
N TYR A 1177 -23.93 -21.53 32.44
CA TYR A 1177 -22.48 -21.65 32.20
C TYR A 1177 -21.64 -20.88 33.23
N ARG A 1178 -22.16 -20.73 34.46
CA ARG A 1178 -21.46 -20.04 35.56
C ARG A 1178 -20.04 -20.56 35.79
N PHE A 1179 -19.84 -21.88 35.69
CA PHE A 1179 -18.54 -22.54 35.87
C PHE A 1179 -17.77 -22.73 34.54
N GLY A 1180 -18.25 -22.11 33.46
CA GLY A 1180 -17.75 -22.29 32.09
C GLY A 1180 -18.46 -23.42 31.34
N ARG A 1181 -17.85 -23.82 30.23
CA ARG A 1181 -18.26 -24.94 29.38
C ARG A 1181 -17.12 -25.92 29.20
N THR A 1182 -17.47 -27.12 28.78
CA THR A 1182 -16.54 -28.13 28.27
C THR A 1182 -16.35 -27.94 26.75
N PRO A 1183 -15.29 -28.49 26.14
CA PRO A 1183 -15.04 -28.34 24.70
C PRO A 1183 -16.21 -28.81 23.81
N ASP A 1184 -16.98 -29.81 24.26
CA ASP A 1184 -18.16 -30.33 23.56
C ASP A 1184 -19.40 -29.41 23.64
N GLY A 1185 -19.31 -28.28 24.35
CA GLY A 1185 -20.37 -27.29 24.48
C GLY A 1185 -21.27 -27.47 25.71
N ARG A 1186 -21.09 -28.51 26.52
CA ARG A 1186 -21.90 -28.71 27.73
C ARG A 1186 -21.44 -27.79 28.86
N PRO A 1187 -22.36 -27.33 29.73
CA PRO A 1187 -22.00 -26.64 30.96
C PRO A 1187 -21.00 -27.44 31.80
N ALA A 1188 -19.95 -26.77 32.28
CA ALA A 1188 -18.98 -27.42 33.14
C ALA A 1188 -19.58 -27.73 34.52
N HIS A 1189 -19.17 -28.86 35.11
CA HIS A 1189 -19.48 -29.16 36.51
C HIS A 1189 -18.83 -28.13 37.45
N ARG A 1190 -19.38 -27.98 38.65
CA ARG A 1190 -18.78 -27.14 39.70
C ARG A 1190 -17.35 -27.61 39.98
N TRP A 1191 -16.39 -26.70 39.88
CA TRP A 1191 -14.98 -26.89 40.19
C TRP A 1191 -14.48 -25.70 41.00
N GLY A 1192 -13.39 -25.84 41.77
CA GLY A 1192 -12.75 -24.78 42.54
C GLY A 1192 -11.23 -24.95 42.62
N TRP A 1193 -10.58 -24.24 43.54
CA TRP A 1193 -9.11 -24.24 43.68
C TRP A 1193 -8.49 -25.64 43.83
N GLU A 1194 -9.14 -26.53 44.58
CA GLU A 1194 -8.72 -27.92 44.81
C GLU A 1194 -8.69 -28.78 43.55
N ASN A 1195 -9.32 -28.32 42.46
CA ASN A 1195 -9.30 -29.03 41.17
C ASN A 1195 -8.18 -28.55 40.24
N LEU A 1196 -7.35 -27.62 40.70
CA LEU A 1196 -6.18 -27.07 39.99
C LEU A 1196 -4.84 -27.61 40.55
N GLU A 1197 -4.89 -28.60 41.44
CA GLU A 1197 -3.71 -29.23 42.06
C GLU A 1197 -3.01 -30.22 41.13
#